data_AF-A0AAD8Z638-F1
#
_entry.id   AF-A0AAD8Z638-F1
#
_cell.length_a   1.000
_cell.length_b   1.000
_cell.length_c   1.000
_cell.angle_alpha   90.00
_cell.angle_beta   90.00
_cell.angle_gamma   90.00
#
_symmetry.space_group_name_H-M   'P 1'
#
loop_
_entity.id
_entity.type
_entity.pdbx_description
1 polymer ?
#
loop_
_entity_poly.entity_id
_entity_poly.type
_entity_poly.pdbx_seq_one_letter_code
_entity_poly.pdbx_strand_id
1 'polypeptide(L)'
;MGNQRSSRIVFLVAVVFLITVGILLLTINTEDLKEPAQNMYGIVLDAGSSHTTMYIYKWPADKQNGTGIVSQHCECHINRGISSFASKRGGAAESLEECMNKAVKEIPKNRHQFTPVYLGATAGMRLLNMINHTESDEILKEVEHKLKTYPFGFKGATILTGQMEGAYGWITVNYLSENFIKYGIVGRWLSPNKQTVGALDFGGASTQITFETNEKVENNDNSLTLQLYGQAYQIYTHSFLCYGKDQMLRLLLVQLVKNQGYDGVLTHPCYPKDYNISMTLNKLFDSPCTVSSRPSPYNGSKKLQIQGSGNYQHCLENMLQIFSFQTCTYSKCSFNDIYQPNVTGNFMAFSAFYYTFDFLVQSTGIFIKSPVLLKQAAVIVCNMTFQEMLQKDPKQHNHLQNYCATSVFMQVLLLKGYGFDQLSFPHISFQKTMENGILLPTLQSALPFLDLHGTPRLEFHQSVFDELREKLMERVAFIAEGKEEDRYSKLEELLEKSFPLVKMPSIQPVVMQVMKHLPKVPEKKLKQVMADKDLYKVCAVEVKRQIWQDNQALFGDEVSPLLKQYIVEKEAALFSSDLSILHNFFSASPKTRRQGEVVQKLTQMIGKNVKLYDMVLQFLRTLFLRTRNVHYCTLRAELLMSLHDLDVSEICSVDPCHKFTWCLDACIREKFVDAKRARELQGFLDGVKKGQEQVLGDLSMILCDPFASNTLVLSTVRNLQELLSQDALPRDSPDLLLLLRMLSLGQGAWDMIDSQVFKEPRLELEVVTRFLPAMMSIVVDDYTFTVEQKLPSEEKSSLTYPIALPETFTRDFCFFPRYLQDNRVACEMGLYYVLHIAKQRNNNALQRLLPALVETYNDVAFGDIFLHLLTGHLTLLSDDFGSEDFCHAVFDNFLLTSYSSKENVHRHTLRLLNHLHQKVHPSSMGILIKTLEPPKQSSDPVKELYMQLAEKLEALKRSPPEPEEAPALDLGLHPVTVPASASAPTTPL
;
A
#
# COMPACT_ATOMS: atom_id res chain seq x y z
N MET A 1 45.54 -34.55 -23.80
CA MET A 1 46.22 -33.29 -23.40
C MET A 1 45.50 -32.00 -23.84
N GLY A 2 44.33 -32.04 -24.50
CA GLY A 2 43.59 -30.84 -24.92
C GLY A 2 42.77 -30.13 -23.82
N ASN A 3 42.19 -30.88 -22.87
CA ASN A 3 41.28 -30.31 -21.85
C ASN A 3 41.97 -29.45 -20.77
N GLN A 4 43.26 -29.66 -20.50
CA GLN A 4 44.00 -28.87 -19.50
C GLN A 4 44.39 -27.47 -20.01
N ARG A 5 44.55 -27.30 -21.32
CA ARG A 5 44.87 -25.99 -21.93
C ARG A 5 43.63 -25.08 -21.98
N SER A 6 42.44 -25.63 -22.25
CA SER A 6 41.20 -24.85 -22.31
C SER A 6 40.74 -24.36 -20.94
N SER A 7 40.88 -25.17 -19.88
CA SER A 7 40.50 -24.79 -18.52
C SER A 7 41.40 -23.67 -17.94
N ARG A 8 42.70 -23.67 -18.26
CA ARG A 8 43.63 -22.60 -17.88
C ARG A 8 43.32 -21.27 -18.58
N ILE A 9 42.90 -21.30 -19.84
CA ILE A 9 42.50 -20.10 -20.59
C ILE A 9 41.21 -19.52 -20.00
N VAL A 10 40.21 -20.36 -19.68
CA VAL A 10 38.96 -19.92 -19.05
C VAL A 10 39.20 -19.30 -17.68
N PHE A 11 40.10 -19.89 -16.87
CA PHE A 11 40.47 -19.32 -15.57
C PHE A 11 41.19 -17.97 -15.71
N LEU A 12 42.13 -17.83 -16.65
CA LEU A 12 42.81 -16.57 -16.91
C LEU A 12 41.86 -15.47 -17.40
N VAL A 13 40.91 -15.81 -18.28
CA VAL A 13 39.89 -14.86 -18.75
C VAL A 13 38.95 -14.43 -17.61
N ALA A 14 38.56 -15.35 -16.73
CA ALA A 14 37.73 -15.03 -15.56
C ALA A 14 38.45 -14.12 -14.56
N VAL A 15 39.75 -14.36 -14.32
CA VAL A 15 40.57 -13.52 -13.42
C VAL A 15 40.77 -12.13 -14.01
N VAL A 16 41.06 -12.01 -15.32
CA VAL A 16 41.17 -10.71 -15.99
C VAL A 16 39.85 -9.95 -15.95
N PHE A 17 38.71 -10.64 -16.15
CA PHE A 17 37.38 -10.03 -16.05
C PHE A 17 37.08 -9.50 -14.64
N LEU A 18 37.37 -10.29 -13.60
CA LEU A 18 37.18 -9.87 -12.20
C LEU A 18 38.06 -8.68 -11.82
N ILE A 19 39.30 -8.63 -12.30
CA ILE A 19 40.20 -7.49 -12.08
C ILE A 19 39.67 -6.24 -12.81
N THR A 20 39.18 -6.37 -14.04
CA THR A 20 38.58 -5.22 -14.77
C THR A 20 37.31 -4.70 -14.11
N VAL A 21 36.45 -5.58 -13.57
CA VAL A 21 35.24 -5.20 -12.82
C VAL A 21 35.62 -4.53 -11.49
N GLY A 22 36.62 -5.06 -10.79
CA GLY A 22 37.12 -4.46 -9.54
C GLY A 22 37.71 -3.06 -9.74
N ILE A 23 38.48 -2.86 -10.82
CA ILE A 23 39.01 -1.54 -11.18
C ILE A 23 37.87 -0.59 -11.56
N LEU A 24 36.88 -1.05 -12.34
CA LEU A 24 35.72 -0.24 -12.72
C LEU A 24 34.91 0.22 -11.49
N LEU A 25 34.71 -0.67 -10.52
CA LEU A 25 34.01 -0.38 -9.27
C LEU A 25 34.80 0.59 -8.35
N LEU A 26 36.13 0.58 -8.41
CA LEU A 26 36.99 1.49 -7.65
C LEU A 26 37.15 2.87 -8.31
N THR A 27 36.86 2.99 -9.61
CA THR A 27 36.95 4.26 -10.36
C THR A 27 35.65 5.07 -10.41
N ILE A 28 34.52 4.52 -9.93
CA ILE A 28 33.24 5.24 -9.90
C ILE A 28 33.16 5.99 -8.57
N ASN A 29 33.20 7.32 -8.64
CA ASN A 29 33.09 8.20 -7.47
C ASN A 29 31.69 8.10 -6.85
N THR A 30 31.60 8.04 -5.53
CA THR A 30 30.33 7.99 -4.77
C THR A 30 29.45 9.24 -4.91
N GLU A 31 29.93 10.29 -5.59
CA GLU A 31 29.15 11.48 -5.93
C GLU A 31 28.18 11.29 -7.12
N ASP A 32 28.27 10.16 -7.86
CA ASP A 32 27.38 9.85 -8.98
C ASP A 32 26.05 9.16 -8.55
N LEU A 33 25.83 8.94 -7.26
CA LEU A 33 24.53 8.50 -6.72
C LEU A 33 23.61 9.72 -6.51
N LYS A 34 23.10 10.28 -7.61
CA LYS A 34 22.03 11.30 -7.55
C LYS A 34 20.67 10.64 -7.28
N GLU A 35 19.83 11.32 -6.50
CA GLU A 35 18.40 11.00 -6.35
C GLU A 35 17.72 10.82 -7.73
N PRO A 36 16.73 9.93 -7.87
CA PRO A 36 16.11 9.63 -9.16
C PRO A 36 15.52 10.90 -9.80
N ALA A 37 15.76 11.11 -11.10
CA ALA A 37 15.28 12.30 -11.79
C ALA A 37 13.74 12.36 -11.77
N GLN A 38 13.22 13.50 -11.32
CA GLN A 38 11.79 13.78 -11.36
C GLN A 38 11.30 13.91 -12.81
N ASN A 39 10.18 13.24 -13.15
CA ASN A 39 9.60 13.22 -14.49
C ASN A 39 9.21 14.61 -15.02
N MET A 40 9.44 14.82 -16.32
CA MET A 40 8.91 15.92 -17.13
C MET A 40 7.64 15.48 -17.84
N TYR A 41 6.78 16.45 -18.16
CA TYR A 41 5.49 16.21 -18.80
C TYR A 41 5.34 17.10 -20.03
N GLY A 42 4.48 16.71 -20.97
CA GLY A 42 4.13 17.52 -22.14
C GLY A 42 2.72 17.21 -22.60
N ILE A 43 1.98 18.22 -23.06
CA ILE A 43 0.60 18.10 -23.48
C ILE A 43 0.52 18.39 -24.97
N VAL A 44 -0.15 17.51 -25.71
CA VAL A 44 -0.48 17.73 -27.12
C VAL A 44 -1.96 17.57 -27.34
N LEU A 45 -2.55 18.54 -28.03
CA LEU A 45 -3.90 18.46 -28.55
C LEU A 45 -3.83 18.19 -30.06
N ASP A 46 -4.20 16.97 -30.46
CA ASP A 46 -4.41 16.61 -31.87
C ASP A 46 -5.82 17.01 -32.27
N ALA A 47 -5.92 18.11 -33.02
CA ALA A 47 -7.17 18.66 -33.51
C ALA A 47 -7.49 18.11 -34.91
N GLY A 48 -8.00 16.88 -34.93
CA GLY A 48 -8.50 16.20 -36.11
C GLY A 48 -9.76 16.84 -36.71
N SER A 49 -10.14 16.40 -37.91
CA SER A 49 -11.35 16.90 -38.59
C SER A 49 -12.65 16.54 -37.88
N SER A 50 -12.68 15.36 -37.24
CA SER A 50 -13.91 14.78 -36.70
C SER A 50 -13.95 14.82 -35.16
N HIS A 51 -12.79 14.84 -34.50
CA HIS A 51 -12.64 14.88 -33.05
C HIS A 51 -11.32 15.58 -32.68
N THR A 52 -11.18 16.01 -31.43
CA THR A 52 -9.92 16.51 -30.87
C THR A 52 -9.51 15.60 -29.72
N THR A 53 -8.24 15.20 -29.63
CA THR A 53 -7.76 14.38 -28.51
C THR A 53 -6.59 15.07 -27.83
N MET A 54 -6.66 15.20 -26.50
CA MET A 54 -5.56 15.67 -25.67
C MET A 54 -4.78 14.47 -25.12
N TYR A 55 -3.47 14.51 -25.30
CA TYR A 55 -2.54 13.54 -24.76
C TYR A 55 -1.59 14.21 -23.78
N ILE A 56 -1.33 13.54 -22.67
CA ILE A 56 -0.29 13.91 -21.72
C ILE A 56 0.81 12.87 -21.81
N TYR A 57 2.01 13.32 -22.10
CA TYR A 57 3.23 12.53 -22.12
C TYR A 57 4.03 12.77 -20.85
N LYS A 58 4.76 11.74 -20.42
CA LYS A 58 5.79 11.84 -19.39
C LYS A 58 7.09 11.21 -19.88
N TRP A 59 8.20 11.81 -19.51
CA TRP A 59 9.54 11.27 -19.74
C TRP A 59 10.42 11.59 -18.53
N PRO A 60 11.42 10.76 -18.22
CA PRO A 60 12.54 11.20 -17.38
C PRO A 60 13.11 12.48 -18.00
N ALA A 61 13.77 13.37 -17.27
CA ALA A 61 14.25 14.63 -17.86
C ALA A 61 15.21 14.42 -19.07
N ASP A 62 15.63 13.18 -19.29
CA ASP A 62 16.77 12.62 -20.02
C ASP A 62 16.66 12.38 -21.54
N LYS A 63 17.73 12.68 -22.29
CA LYS A 63 17.83 12.64 -23.77
C LYS A 63 18.96 11.79 -24.31
N GLN A 64 18.68 11.07 -25.39
CA GLN A 64 19.61 10.18 -26.07
C GLN A 64 20.07 10.72 -27.44
N ASN A 65 21.32 11.14 -27.59
CA ASN A 65 21.89 11.63 -28.87
C ASN A 65 21.08 12.80 -29.42
N GLY A 66 20.61 13.65 -28.50
CA GLY A 66 19.71 14.72 -28.84
C GLY A 66 18.28 14.26 -29.13
N THR A 67 17.84 13.05 -28.75
CA THR A 67 16.43 12.58 -28.76
C THR A 67 16.11 11.70 -27.56
N GLY A 68 15.21 12.11 -26.70
CA GLY A 68 14.72 11.43 -25.50
C GLY A 68 13.61 10.42 -25.78
N ILE A 69 13.06 9.88 -24.68
CA ILE A 69 12.27 8.65 -24.71
C ILE A 69 10.99 8.88 -23.90
N VAL A 70 9.84 8.90 -24.58
CA VAL A 70 8.54 9.32 -24.06
C VAL A 70 7.64 8.12 -23.79
N SER A 71 6.88 8.21 -22.70
CA SER A 71 5.73 7.35 -22.43
C SER A 71 4.45 8.19 -22.36
N GLN A 72 3.32 7.63 -22.78
CA GLN A 72 2.01 8.25 -22.59
C GLN A 72 1.61 8.13 -21.10
N HIS A 73 1.21 9.24 -20.50
CA HIS A 73 0.72 9.30 -19.13
C HIS A 73 -0.81 9.14 -19.06
N CYS A 74 -1.55 9.93 -19.85
CA CYS A 74 -3.00 9.81 -19.95
C CYS A 74 -3.55 10.48 -21.22
N GLU A 75 -4.84 10.30 -21.51
CA GLU A 75 -5.54 10.93 -22.63
C GLU A 75 -6.94 11.44 -22.26
N CYS A 76 -7.51 12.28 -23.13
CA CYS A 76 -8.85 12.83 -23.03
C CYS A 76 -9.41 13.13 -24.43
N HIS A 77 -10.63 12.68 -24.73
CA HIS A 77 -11.26 12.81 -26.04
C HIS A 77 -12.36 13.88 -26.06
N ILE A 78 -12.39 14.67 -27.12
CA ILE A 78 -13.40 15.69 -27.41
C ILE A 78 -14.08 15.26 -28.71
N ASN A 79 -15.40 15.04 -28.66
CA ASN A 79 -16.18 14.44 -29.74
C ASN A 79 -16.32 15.28 -31.02
N ARG A 80 -15.61 16.42 -31.13
CA ARG A 80 -15.67 17.34 -32.28
C ARG A 80 -14.29 17.89 -32.62
N GLY A 81 -14.02 18.03 -33.92
CA GLY A 81 -12.85 18.74 -34.42
C GLY A 81 -13.04 20.25 -34.31
N ILE A 82 -11.96 20.99 -34.07
CA ILE A 82 -12.04 22.45 -33.85
C ILE A 82 -12.59 23.21 -35.07
N SER A 83 -12.41 22.68 -36.30
CA SER A 83 -12.96 23.28 -37.52
C SER A 83 -14.49 23.26 -37.57
N SER A 84 -15.14 22.41 -36.77
CA SER A 84 -16.61 22.34 -36.70
C SER A 84 -17.26 23.51 -35.96
N PHE A 85 -16.45 24.32 -35.27
CA PHE A 85 -16.87 25.54 -34.58
C PHE A 85 -16.74 26.79 -35.44
N ALA A 86 -16.51 26.63 -36.75
CA ALA A 86 -16.70 27.70 -37.71
C ALA A 86 -18.07 28.38 -37.47
N SER A 87 -18.06 29.70 -37.44
CA SER A 87 -19.21 30.58 -37.21
C SER A 87 -19.80 30.53 -35.79
N LYS A 88 -19.16 29.84 -34.83
CA LYS A 88 -19.50 29.86 -33.40
C LYS A 88 -18.31 30.36 -32.56
N ARG A 89 -18.28 31.67 -32.29
CA ARG A 89 -17.27 32.28 -31.40
C ARG A 89 -17.29 31.66 -30.00
N GLY A 90 -16.12 31.38 -29.44
CA GLY A 90 -15.92 30.79 -28.12
C GLY A 90 -16.07 29.27 -28.06
N GLY A 91 -16.65 28.65 -29.10
CA GLY A 91 -17.00 27.23 -29.07
C GLY A 91 -15.79 26.29 -29.11
N ALA A 92 -14.72 26.68 -29.80
CA ALA A 92 -13.52 25.85 -29.91
C ALA A 92 -12.75 25.84 -28.58
N ALA A 93 -12.57 27.00 -27.95
CA ALA A 93 -11.94 27.13 -26.64
C ALA A 93 -12.72 26.42 -25.52
N GLU A 94 -14.04 26.62 -25.47
CA GLU A 94 -14.92 25.96 -24.49
C GLU A 94 -14.80 24.43 -24.58
N SER A 95 -14.70 23.90 -25.80
CA SER A 95 -14.58 22.45 -26.02
C SER A 95 -13.32 21.82 -25.41
N LEU A 96 -12.25 22.60 -25.17
CA LEU A 96 -10.99 22.11 -24.62
C LEU A 96 -10.97 22.08 -23.08
N GLU A 97 -11.92 22.74 -22.42
CA GLU A 97 -11.89 22.97 -20.97
C GLU A 97 -11.84 21.69 -20.14
N GLU A 98 -12.69 20.72 -20.49
CA GLU A 98 -12.77 19.45 -19.76
C GLU A 98 -11.42 18.74 -19.74
N CYS A 99 -10.78 18.62 -20.90
CA CYS A 99 -9.49 17.96 -21.03
C CYS A 99 -8.36 18.77 -20.38
N MET A 100 -8.33 20.09 -20.55
CA MET A 100 -7.29 20.91 -19.93
C MET A 100 -7.42 20.94 -18.40
N ASN A 101 -8.63 20.92 -17.85
CA ASN A 101 -8.87 20.77 -16.42
C ASN A 101 -8.41 19.40 -15.90
N LYS A 102 -8.57 18.34 -16.70
CA LYS A 102 -7.99 17.03 -16.40
C LYS A 102 -6.46 17.10 -16.36
N ALA A 103 -5.82 17.77 -17.32
CA ALA A 103 -4.35 17.92 -17.32
C ALA A 103 -3.81 18.60 -16.06
N VAL A 104 -4.50 19.62 -15.54
CA VAL A 104 -4.12 20.31 -14.29
C VAL A 104 -4.15 19.37 -13.08
N LYS A 105 -5.06 18.38 -13.09
CA LYS A 105 -5.20 17.38 -12.01
C LYS A 105 -4.15 16.28 -12.11
N GLU A 106 -3.87 15.80 -13.32
CA GLU A 106 -2.97 14.65 -13.56
C GLU A 106 -1.49 15.04 -13.41
N ILE A 107 -1.11 16.25 -13.82
CA ILE A 107 0.28 16.70 -13.77
C ILE A 107 0.57 17.30 -12.38
N PRO A 108 1.69 16.95 -11.72
CA PRO A 108 2.09 17.57 -10.45
C PRO A 108 2.22 19.10 -10.55
N LYS A 109 1.73 19.83 -9.54
CA LYS A 109 1.70 21.31 -9.52
C LYS A 109 3.07 21.96 -9.76
N ASN A 110 4.13 21.38 -9.18
CA ASN A 110 5.51 21.84 -9.35
C ASN A 110 6.04 21.65 -10.79
N ARG A 111 5.33 20.90 -11.64
CA ARG A 111 5.70 20.63 -13.04
C ARG A 111 4.88 21.43 -14.05
N HIS A 112 3.79 22.09 -13.65
CA HIS A 112 2.88 22.80 -14.57
C HIS A 112 3.62 23.81 -15.47
N GLN A 113 4.38 24.74 -14.89
CA GLN A 113 5.08 25.78 -15.66
C GLN A 113 6.12 25.23 -16.65
N PHE A 114 6.66 24.04 -16.36
CA PHE A 114 7.67 23.37 -17.18
C PHE A 114 7.06 22.43 -18.21
N THR A 115 5.76 22.18 -18.14
CA THR A 115 5.04 21.28 -19.06
C THR A 115 4.64 22.07 -20.30
N PRO A 116 5.23 21.82 -21.48
CA PRO A 116 4.79 22.43 -22.71
C PRO A 116 3.37 21.98 -23.08
N VAL A 117 2.57 22.90 -23.64
CA VAL A 117 1.30 22.56 -24.29
C VAL A 117 1.30 23.06 -25.73
N TYR A 118 0.93 22.17 -26.66
CA TYR A 118 0.88 22.44 -28.09
C TYR A 118 -0.41 21.89 -28.71
N LEU A 119 -0.97 22.58 -29.69
CA LEU A 119 -2.09 22.11 -30.49
C LEU A 119 -1.70 22.04 -31.96
N GLY A 120 -1.84 20.86 -32.56
CA GLY A 120 -1.64 20.62 -33.98
C GLY A 120 -2.97 20.31 -34.65
N ALA A 121 -3.42 21.16 -35.56
CA ALA A 121 -4.64 20.92 -36.34
C ALA A 121 -4.33 20.32 -37.71
N THR A 122 -5.11 19.33 -38.15
CA THR A 122 -4.81 18.56 -39.38
C THR A 122 -5.70 18.98 -40.55
N ALA A 123 -6.10 18.03 -41.40
CA ALA A 123 -6.83 18.28 -42.65
C ALA A 123 -8.14 19.07 -42.49
N GLY A 124 -8.86 18.95 -41.36
CA GLY A 124 -10.09 19.70 -41.13
C GLY A 124 -9.87 21.22 -41.13
N MET A 125 -8.83 21.68 -40.44
CA MET A 125 -8.45 23.09 -40.45
C MET A 125 -7.76 23.50 -41.75
N ARG A 126 -7.05 22.60 -42.45
CA ARG A 126 -6.54 22.87 -43.81
C ARG A 126 -7.71 23.17 -44.77
N LEU A 127 -8.78 22.39 -44.72
CA LEU A 127 -9.99 22.63 -45.53
C LEU A 127 -10.66 23.96 -45.14
N LEU A 128 -10.81 24.24 -43.84
CA LEU A 128 -11.40 25.51 -43.40
C LEU A 128 -10.56 26.71 -43.85
N ASN A 129 -9.23 26.62 -43.73
CA ASN A 129 -8.31 27.68 -44.15
C ASN A 129 -8.42 28.00 -45.66
N MET A 130 -8.70 26.98 -46.49
CA MET A 130 -8.96 27.18 -47.93
C MET A 130 -10.30 27.87 -48.20
N ILE A 131 -11.31 27.70 -47.35
CA ILE A 131 -12.62 28.35 -47.49
C ILE A 131 -12.56 29.78 -46.96
N ASN A 132 -12.06 29.94 -45.73
CA ASN A 132 -12.08 31.18 -44.98
C ASN A 132 -10.87 31.24 -44.03
N HIS A 133 -9.78 31.81 -44.54
CA HIS A 133 -8.53 31.98 -43.79
C HIS A 133 -8.76 32.74 -42.47
N THR A 134 -9.54 33.84 -42.52
CA THR A 134 -9.82 34.68 -41.36
C THR A 134 -10.50 33.91 -40.23
N GLU A 135 -11.50 33.09 -40.57
CA GLU A 135 -12.22 32.29 -39.58
C GLU A 135 -11.35 31.16 -39.00
N SER A 136 -10.48 30.57 -39.81
CA SER A 136 -9.51 29.60 -39.32
C SER A 136 -8.51 30.23 -38.34
N ASP A 137 -8.03 31.45 -38.62
CA ASP A 137 -7.16 32.22 -37.73
C ASP A 137 -7.88 32.64 -36.44
N GLU A 138 -9.15 33.04 -36.53
CA GLU A 138 -9.97 33.37 -35.36
C GLU A 138 -10.09 32.17 -34.41
N ILE A 139 -10.35 30.97 -34.94
CA ILE A 139 -10.41 29.73 -34.14
C ILE A 139 -9.06 29.42 -33.49
N LEU A 140 -7.95 29.53 -34.23
CA LEU A 140 -6.61 29.29 -33.65
C LEU A 140 -6.27 30.30 -32.57
N LYS A 141 -6.61 31.59 -32.75
CA LYS A 141 -6.41 32.64 -31.74
C LYS A 141 -7.24 32.41 -30.49
N GLU A 142 -8.48 31.96 -30.64
CA GLU A 142 -9.37 31.63 -29.53
C GLU A 142 -8.80 30.47 -28.71
N VAL A 143 -8.36 29.41 -29.39
CA VAL A 143 -7.69 28.25 -28.79
C VAL A 143 -6.39 28.66 -28.11
N GLU A 144 -5.56 29.46 -28.76
CA GLU A 144 -4.33 30.01 -28.19
C GLU A 144 -4.61 30.79 -26.91
N HIS A 145 -5.58 31.70 -26.93
CA HIS A 145 -5.96 32.49 -25.77
C HIS A 145 -6.38 31.58 -24.61
N LYS A 146 -7.18 30.55 -24.90
CA LYS A 146 -7.64 29.59 -23.90
C LYS A 146 -6.49 28.76 -23.31
N LEU A 147 -5.61 28.20 -24.14
CA LEU A 147 -4.47 27.41 -23.67
C LEU A 147 -3.50 28.24 -22.81
N LYS A 148 -3.36 29.54 -23.10
CA LYS A 148 -2.60 30.48 -22.27
C LYS A 148 -3.21 30.77 -20.89
N THR A 149 -4.50 30.49 -20.66
CA THR A 149 -5.11 30.64 -19.32
C THR A 149 -4.73 29.53 -18.34
N TYR A 150 -4.19 28.40 -18.83
CA TYR A 150 -3.78 27.27 -18.02
C TYR A 150 -2.33 27.41 -17.55
N PRO A 151 -1.92 26.75 -16.45
CA PRO A 151 -0.60 26.94 -15.83
C PRO A 151 0.55 26.26 -16.59
N PHE A 152 0.35 25.93 -17.87
CA PHE A 152 1.29 25.19 -18.73
C PHE A 152 2.06 26.12 -19.66
N GLY A 153 3.26 25.72 -20.06
CA GLY A 153 4.10 26.48 -20.98
C GLY A 153 3.58 26.37 -22.42
N PHE A 154 2.67 27.25 -22.84
CA PHE A 154 2.15 27.26 -24.21
C PHE A 154 3.25 27.43 -25.28
N LYS A 155 3.25 26.56 -26.28
CA LYS A 155 4.26 26.53 -27.37
C LYS A 155 3.70 26.88 -28.74
N GLY A 156 2.40 26.71 -28.96
CA GLY A 156 1.76 27.09 -30.20
C GLY A 156 0.45 26.34 -30.47
N ALA A 157 -0.38 26.93 -31.33
CA ALA A 157 -1.55 26.31 -31.93
C ALA A 157 -1.48 26.55 -33.44
N THR A 158 -1.20 25.52 -34.24
CA THR A 158 -0.90 25.68 -35.68
C THR A 158 -1.53 24.60 -36.54
N ILE A 159 -1.74 24.90 -37.82
CA ILE A 159 -2.20 23.92 -38.82
C ILE A 159 -0.99 23.17 -39.36
N LEU A 160 -0.97 21.85 -39.20
CA LEU A 160 0.07 20.98 -39.72
C LEU A 160 -0.06 20.81 -41.23
N THR A 161 1.08 20.80 -41.92
CA THR A 161 1.15 20.38 -43.32
C THR A 161 0.90 18.88 -43.41
N GLY A 162 0.43 18.42 -44.57
CA GLY A 162 0.15 17.00 -44.78
C GLY A 162 1.41 16.13 -44.68
N GLN A 163 2.56 16.65 -45.11
CA GLN A 163 3.85 15.97 -45.00
C GLN A 163 4.30 15.83 -43.55
N MET A 164 4.12 16.87 -42.72
CA MET A 164 4.42 16.79 -41.28
C MET A 164 3.52 15.77 -40.60
N GLU A 165 2.23 15.78 -40.89
CA GLU A 165 1.29 14.75 -40.41
C GLU A 165 1.80 13.35 -40.78
N GLY A 166 2.08 13.08 -42.07
CA GLY A 166 2.61 11.77 -42.49
C GLY A 166 3.96 11.40 -41.84
N ALA A 167 4.89 12.34 -41.76
CA ALA A 167 6.22 12.12 -41.21
C ALA A 167 6.16 11.75 -39.73
N TYR A 168 5.43 12.53 -38.95
CA TYR A 168 5.29 12.26 -37.53
C TYR A 168 4.63 10.90 -37.25
N GLY A 169 3.66 10.48 -38.08
CA GLY A 169 3.00 9.17 -37.94
C GLY A 169 4.00 8.04 -38.14
N TRP A 170 4.92 8.20 -39.10
CA TRP A 170 6.02 7.28 -39.32
C TRP A 170 7.03 7.23 -38.17
N ILE A 171 7.37 8.39 -37.56
CA ILE A 171 8.27 8.36 -36.40
C ILE A 171 7.60 7.61 -35.24
N THR A 172 6.30 7.79 -35.04
CA THR A 172 5.54 7.06 -34.01
C THR A 172 5.61 5.55 -34.18
N VAL A 173 5.27 5.06 -35.37
CA VAL A 173 5.27 3.63 -35.70
C VAL A 173 6.62 2.99 -35.38
N ASN A 174 7.70 3.66 -35.80
CA ASN A 174 9.06 3.15 -35.65
C ASN A 174 9.63 3.30 -34.25
N TYR A 175 9.20 4.33 -33.53
CA TYR A 175 9.54 4.51 -32.13
C TYR A 175 8.90 3.42 -31.26
N LEU A 176 7.60 3.17 -31.40
CA LEU A 176 6.89 2.13 -30.65
C LEU A 176 7.37 0.71 -30.97
N SER A 177 7.82 0.49 -32.20
CA SER A 177 8.34 -0.81 -32.65
C SER A 177 9.81 -1.04 -32.26
N GLU A 178 10.43 -0.12 -31.51
CA GLU A 178 11.86 -0.14 -31.15
C GLU A 178 12.80 -0.28 -32.38
N ASN A 179 12.42 0.33 -33.51
CA ASN A 179 13.21 0.24 -34.75
C ASN A 179 14.37 1.24 -34.78
N PHE A 180 14.18 2.44 -34.23
CA PHE A 180 15.26 3.44 -34.14
C PHE A 180 16.29 3.10 -33.07
N ILE A 181 15.85 2.49 -31.98
CA ILE A 181 16.68 2.26 -30.81
C ILE A 181 16.18 1.08 -30.00
N LYS A 182 17.09 0.24 -29.53
CA LYS A 182 16.80 -0.92 -28.67
C LYS A 182 17.76 -0.93 -27.49
N TYR A 183 17.27 -1.26 -26.29
CA TYR A 183 18.16 -1.39 -25.14
C TYR A 183 18.97 -2.68 -25.20
N GLY A 184 20.31 -2.54 -25.17
CA GLY A 184 21.23 -3.66 -25.15
C GLY A 184 21.51 -4.16 -23.73
N ILE A 185 21.88 -5.44 -23.62
CA ILE A 185 22.20 -6.15 -22.36
C ILE A 185 23.37 -5.51 -21.58
N VAL A 186 24.18 -4.66 -22.24
CA VAL A 186 25.34 -3.95 -21.65
C VAL A 186 24.97 -2.59 -21.06
N GLY A 187 23.67 -2.31 -20.84
CA GLY A 187 23.21 -1.02 -20.32
C GLY A 187 23.40 0.15 -21.30
N ARG A 188 23.70 -0.15 -22.57
CA ARG A 188 23.85 0.83 -23.66
C ARG A 188 22.72 0.66 -24.64
N TRP A 189 22.17 1.79 -25.06
CA TRP A 189 21.24 1.82 -26.18
C TRP A 189 21.99 1.58 -27.48
N LEU A 190 21.55 0.57 -28.19
CA LEU A 190 22.09 0.18 -29.48
C LEU A 190 21.09 0.66 -30.54
N SER A 191 21.58 1.33 -31.57
CA SER A 191 20.84 1.46 -32.82
C SER A 191 20.77 0.04 -33.41
N PRO A 192 19.60 -0.60 -33.48
CA PRO A 192 19.53 -2.02 -33.80
C PRO A 192 19.79 -2.30 -35.29
N ASN A 193 20.08 -1.27 -36.10
CA ASN A 193 20.17 -1.30 -37.57
C ASN A 193 18.99 -2.06 -38.20
N LYS A 194 17.82 -1.99 -37.55
CA LYS A 194 16.59 -2.58 -38.06
C LYS A 194 16.05 -1.68 -39.15
N GLN A 195 15.47 -2.32 -40.16
CA GLN A 195 14.68 -1.59 -41.15
C GLN A 195 13.48 -0.93 -40.46
N THR A 196 13.20 0.30 -40.87
CA THR A 196 12.02 1.01 -40.43
C THR A 196 10.75 0.42 -41.07
N VAL A 197 9.61 0.70 -40.48
CA VAL A 197 8.28 0.29 -40.89
C VAL A 197 7.56 1.52 -41.44
N GLY A 198 7.02 1.45 -42.64
CA GLY A 198 6.19 2.49 -43.23
C GLY A 198 4.90 2.73 -42.44
N ALA A 199 4.34 3.93 -42.54
CA ALA A 199 3.11 4.33 -41.89
C ALA A 199 2.03 4.63 -42.95
N LEU A 200 0.85 4.04 -42.77
CA LEU A 200 -0.35 4.32 -43.55
C LEU A 200 -1.45 4.84 -42.61
N ASP A 201 -1.82 6.11 -42.78
CA ASP A 201 -2.87 6.76 -41.99
C ASP A 201 -4.09 7.05 -42.86
N PHE A 202 -5.27 6.64 -42.40
CA PHE A 202 -6.54 6.92 -43.06
C PHE A 202 -7.44 7.73 -42.13
N GLY A 203 -7.28 9.05 -42.18
CA GLY A 203 -8.05 10.02 -41.41
C GLY A 203 -9.41 10.33 -42.03
N GLY A 204 -10.12 11.32 -41.45
CA GLY A 204 -11.44 11.75 -41.93
C GLY A 204 -11.40 12.58 -43.21
N ALA A 205 -10.41 13.47 -43.36
CA ALA A 205 -10.31 14.38 -44.50
C ALA A 205 -9.10 14.18 -45.43
N SER A 206 -8.06 13.48 -44.97
CA SER A 206 -6.92 13.05 -45.81
C SER A 206 -6.46 11.64 -45.46
N THR A 207 -5.61 11.08 -46.30
CA THR A 207 -4.85 9.85 -46.03
C THR A 207 -3.38 10.07 -46.35
N GLN A 208 -2.49 9.41 -45.62
CA GLN A 208 -1.05 9.60 -45.68
C GLN A 208 -0.34 8.26 -45.91
N ILE A 209 0.74 8.33 -46.67
CA ILE A 209 1.69 7.24 -46.85
C ILE A 209 3.10 7.79 -46.61
N THR A 210 3.83 7.13 -45.72
CA THR A 210 5.19 7.53 -45.36
C THR A 210 6.08 6.32 -45.17
N PHE A 211 7.26 6.28 -45.79
CA PHE A 211 8.23 5.20 -45.60
C PHE A 211 9.64 5.64 -45.97
N GLU A 212 10.63 4.96 -45.41
CA GLU A 212 12.04 5.14 -45.78
C GLU A 212 12.30 4.52 -47.16
N THR A 213 13.01 5.24 -48.03
CA THR A 213 13.33 4.75 -49.38
C THR A 213 14.75 5.13 -49.77
N ASN A 214 15.43 4.20 -50.46
CA ASN A 214 16.72 4.44 -51.09
C ASN A 214 16.58 4.92 -52.55
N GLU A 215 15.36 4.91 -53.10
CA GLU A 215 15.09 5.46 -54.43
C GLU A 215 15.19 6.99 -54.38
N LYS A 216 15.74 7.60 -55.44
CA LYS A 216 15.82 9.05 -55.55
C LYS A 216 14.40 9.60 -55.70
N VAL A 217 13.94 10.34 -54.70
CA VAL A 217 12.65 11.03 -54.75
C VAL A 217 12.70 12.13 -55.81
N GLU A 218 11.84 12.02 -56.83
CA GLU A 218 11.82 12.95 -57.98
C GLU A 218 11.16 14.29 -57.66
N ASN A 219 10.28 14.32 -56.66
CA ASN A 219 9.67 15.53 -56.16
C ASN A 219 10.17 15.86 -54.74
N ASN A 220 10.93 16.96 -54.61
CA ASN A 220 11.49 17.41 -53.34
C ASN A 220 10.43 17.65 -52.26
N ASP A 221 9.19 18.02 -52.64
CA ASP A 221 8.09 18.24 -51.68
C ASP A 221 7.57 16.95 -51.03
N ASN A 222 7.99 15.78 -51.55
CA ASN A 222 7.68 14.47 -50.99
C ASN A 222 8.88 13.83 -50.28
N SER A 223 10.05 14.49 -50.27
CA SER A 223 11.25 14.03 -49.57
C SER A 223 11.43 14.80 -48.27
N LEU A 224 11.52 14.10 -47.14
CA LEU A 224 11.86 14.69 -45.86
C LEU A 224 13.06 13.96 -45.26
N THR A 225 14.03 14.73 -44.73
CA THR A 225 15.16 14.16 -44.00
C THR A 225 15.00 14.45 -42.51
N LEU A 226 14.95 13.39 -41.70
CA LEU A 226 14.80 13.47 -40.25
C LEU A 226 16.09 13.05 -39.57
N GLN A 227 16.51 13.77 -38.54
CA GLN A 227 17.63 13.39 -37.69
C GLN A 227 17.06 12.83 -36.38
N LEU A 228 17.19 11.52 -36.17
CA LEU A 228 16.63 10.83 -35.00
C LEU A 228 17.71 9.95 -34.38
N TYR A 229 17.98 10.14 -33.09
CA TYR A 229 18.96 9.36 -32.33
C TYR A 229 20.39 9.35 -32.93
N GLY A 230 20.75 10.39 -33.68
CA GLY A 230 22.04 10.53 -34.37
C GLY A 230 22.12 9.84 -35.74
N GLN A 231 21.00 9.36 -36.28
CA GLN A 231 20.90 8.84 -37.64
C GLN A 231 20.00 9.72 -38.51
N ALA A 232 20.40 9.90 -39.77
CA ALA A 232 19.64 10.60 -40.78
C ALA A 232 18.75 9.62 -41.53
N TYR A 233 17.43 9.83 -41.48
CA TYR A 233 16.45 9.02 -42.21
C TYR A 233 15.89 9.85 -43.36
N GLN A 234 16.07 9.37 -44.59
CA GLN A 234 15.42 9.93 -45.76
C GLN A 234 14.11 9.20 -46.01
N ILE A 235 12.99 9.92 -45.85
CA ILE A 235 11.65 9.36 -45.99
C ILE A 235 10.91 10.00 -47.16
N TYR A 236 10.14 9.17 -47.86
CA TYR A 236 9.06 9.63 -48.72
C TYR A 236 7.82 9.85 -47.87
N THR A 237 7.14 10.99 -48.03
CA THR A 237 5.87 11.31 -47.36
C THR A 237 4.93 12.05 -48.31
N HIS A 238 3.68 11.60 -48.37
CA HIS A 238 2.63 12.30 -49.09
C HIS A 238 1.29 12.26 -48.35
N SER A 239 0.51 13.33 -48.46
CA SER A 239 -0.84 13.44 -47.90
C SER A 239 -1.84 13.76 -49.00
N PHE A 240 -2.72 12.81 -49.28
CA PHE A 240 -3.82 12.97 -50.23
C PHE A 240 -4.98 13.67 -49.53
N LEU A 241 -5.02 15.00 -49.59
CA LEU A 241 -6.15 15.79 -49.14
C LEU A 241 -7.41 15.41 -49.93
N CYS A 242 -8.57 15.40 -49.27
CA CYS A 242 -9.87 14.95 -49.79
C CYS A 242 -10.04 13.43 -49.95
N TYR A 243 -8.99 12.63 -49.73
CA TYR A 243 -9.04 11.17 -49.77
C TYR A 243 -9.17 10.52 -48.39
N GLY A 244 -9.41 11.32 -47.34
CA GLY A 244 -9.83 10.78 -46.04
C GLY A 244 -11.26 10.25 -46.09
N LYS A 245 -11.64 9.38 -45.13
CA LYS A 245 -12.88 8.61 -45.14
C LYS A 245 -14.12 9.46 -45.41
N ASP A 246 -14.30 10.57 -44.70
CA ASP A 246 -15.50 11.39 -44.78
C ASP A 246 -15.57 12.18 -46.10
N GLN A 247 -14.43 12.66 -46.60
CA GLN A 247 -14.35 13.39 -47.88
C GLN A 247 -14.45 12.45 -49.09
N MET A 248 -13.85 11.27 -49.00
CA MET A 248 -13.96 10.21 -50.00
C MET A 248 -15.40 9.78 -50.21
N LEU A 249 -16.17 9.56 -49.11
CA LEU A 249 -17.59 9.23 -49.21
C LEU A 249 -18.39 10.32 -49.92
N ARG A 250 -18.04 11.60 -49.71
CA ARG A 250 -18.64 12.73 -50.44
C ARG A 250 -18.23 12.74 -51.91
N LEU A 251 -16.96 12.50 -52.24
CA LEU A 251 -16.48 12.40 -53.62
C LEU A 251 -17.18 11.28 -54.39
N LEU A 252 -17.34 10.11 -53.77
CA LEU A 252 -18.10 9.00 -54.35
C LEU A 252 -19.55 9.40 -54.63
N LEU A 253 -20.21 10.07 -53.67
CA LEU A 253 -21.58 10.52 -53.85
C LEU A 253 -21.71 11.59 -54.95
N VAL A 254 -20.75 12.52 -55.07
CA VAL A 254 -20.66 13.46 -56.19
C VAL A 254 -20.51 12.73 -57.51
N GLN A 255 -19.68 11.68 -57.56
CA GLN A 255 -19.49 10.89 -58.78
C GLN A 255 -20.78 10.18 -59.20
N LEU A 256 -21.54 9.64 -58.25
CA LEU A 256 -22.86 9.06 -58.52
C LEU A 256 -23.85 10.11 -59.04
N VAL A 257 -23.86 11.32 -58.46
CA VAL A 257 -24.69 12.44 -58.93
C VAL A 257 -24.32 12.86 -60.36
N LYS A 258 -23.03 12.87 -60.72
CA LYS A 258 -22.61 13.15 -62.10
C LYS A 258 -23.10 12.09 -63.09
N ASN A 259 -23.09 10.82 -62.70
CA ASN A 259 -23.45 9.71 -63.57
C ASN A 259 -24.97 9.51 -63.71
N GLN A 260 -25.74 9.71 -62.63
CA GLN A 260 -27.18 9.39 -62.57
C GLN A 260 -28.09 10.63 -62.53
N GLY A 261 -27.54 11.83 -62.25
CA GLY A 261 -28.29 13.04 -61.98
C GLY A 261 -28.76 13.17 -60.53
N TYR A 262 -29.43 14.29 -60.21
CA TYR A 262 -29.92 14.62 -58.85
C TYR A 262 -31.43 14.93 -58.79
N ASP A 263 -32.16 14.72 -59.89
CA ASP A 263 -33.60 15.02 -59.99
C ASP A 263 -34.51 13.86 -59.55
N GLY A 264 -33.97 12.65 -59.41
CA GLY A 264 -34.68 11.44 -58.97
C GLY A 264 -34.07 10.78 -57.73
N VAL A 265 -34.42 9.51 -57.51
CA VAL A 265 -33.80 8.69 -56.44
C VAL A 265 -32.42 8.24 -56.91
N LEU A 266 -31.38 8.66 -56.20
CA LEU A 266 -30.01 8.28 -56.49
C LEU A 266 -29.72 6.88 -55.95
N THR A 267 -29.30 5.97 -56.82
CA THR A 267 -28.95 4.60 -56.41
C THR A 267 -27.48 4.55 -55.99
N HIS A 268 -27.21 4.18 -54.74
CA HIS A 268 -25.88 4.10 -54.17
C HIS A 268 -25.40 2.63 -54.07
N PRO A 269 -24.53 2.17 -54.98
CA PRO A 269 -24.13 0.76 -55.03
C PRO A 269 -23.34 0.30 -53.82
N CYS A 270 -22.64 1.19 -53.13
CA CYS A 270 -21.91 0.84 -51.91
C CYS A 270 -22.73 0.93 -50.63
N TYR A 271 -23.98 1.38 -50.67
CA TYR A 271 -24.85 1.37 -49.49
C TYR A 271 -25.66 0.06 -49.46
N PRO A 272 -25.95 -0.49 -48.27
CA PRO A 272 -26.75 -1.71 -48.16
C PRO A 272 -28.12 -1.57 -48.81
N LYS A 273 -28.65 -2.66 -49.39
CA LYS A 273 -29.87 -2.65 -50.22
C LYS A 273 -31.14 -2.11 -49.51
N ASP A 274 -31.20 -2.25 -48.20
CA ASP A 274 -32.29 -1.83 -47.32
C ASP A 274 -32.01 -0.49 -46.60
N TYR A 275 -30.94 0.22 -46.97
CA TYR A 275 -30.58 1.51 -46.38
C TYR A 275 -30.97 2.69 -47.27
N ASN A 276 -31.85 3.56 -46.76
CA ASN A 276 -32.32 4.75 -47.45
C ASN A 276 -32.06 6.00 -46.60
N ILE A 277 -31.57 7.07 -47.22
CA ILE A 277 -31.30 8.34 -46.53
C ILE A 277 -31.62 9.53 -47.43
N SER A 278 -32.09 10.62 -46.83
CA SER A 278 -32.23 11.92 -47.50
C SER A 278 -31.18 12.90 -46.98
N MET A 279 -30.54 13.65 -47.87
CA MET A 279 -29.65 14.75 -47.49
C MET A 279 -29.78 15.96 -48.43
N THR A 280 -29.40 17.14 -47.96
CA THR A 280 -29.42 18.35 -48.79
C THR A 280 -28.20 18.40 -49.70
N LEU A 281 -28.36 18.96 -50.91
CA LEU A 281 -27.24 19.19 -51.82
C LEU A 281 -26.16 20.06 -51.17
N ASN A 282 -26.53 20.98 -50.28
CA ASN A 282 -25.54 21.77 -49.53
C ASN A 282 -24.60 20.91 -48.70
N LYS A 283 -25.09 19.88 -48.00
CA LYS A 283 -24.25 18.99 -47.18
C LYS A 283 -23.26 18.18 -48.02
N LEU A 284 -23.54 17.99 -49.31
CA LEU A 284 -22.66 17.31 -50.26
C LEU A 284 -21.61 18.26 -50.84
N PHE A 285 -22.00 19.49 -51.20
CA PHE A 285 -21.18 20.45 -51.94
C PHE A 285 -20.65 21.63 -51.11
N ASP A 286 -20.74 21.56 -49.78
CA ASP A 286 -20.19 22.56 -48.84
C ASP A 286 -18.69 22.40 -48.57
N SER A 287 -18.06 21.31 -49.04
CA SER A 287 -16.62 21.06 -48.86
C SER A 287 -15.79 21.57 -50.05
N PRO A 288 -14.57 22.09 -49.83
CA PRO A 288 -13.58 22.39 -50.87
C PRO A 288 -13.29 21.21 -51.80
N CYS A 289 -13.42 19.98 -51.28
CA CYS A 289 -13.22 18.76 -52.04
C CYS A 289 -14.28 18.53 -53.13
N THR A 290 -15.44 19.17 -53.00
CA THR A 290 -16.63 18.91 -53.82
C THR A 290 -17.19 20.14 -54.51
N VAL A 291 -16.85 21.35 -54.03
CA VAL A 291 -17.41 22.63 -54.49
C VAL A 291 -17.25 22.87 -55.99
N SER A 292 -16.13 22.42 -56.57
CA SER A 292 -15.83 22.53 -58.01
C SER A 292 -16.77 21.69 -58.88
N SER A 293 -17.46 20.70 -58.28
CA SER A 293 -18.37 19.79 -58.98
C SER A 293 -19.85 20.14 -58.78
N ARG A 294 -20.16 21.36 -58.30
CA ARG A 294 -21.55 21.80 -58.12
C ARG A 294 -22.31 21.78 -59.45
N PRO A 295 -23.53 21.21 -59.49
CA PRO A 295 -24.37 21.26 -60.68
C PRO A 295 -24.84 22.70 -60.93
N SER A 296 -24.99 23.08 -62.19
CA SER A 296 -25.59 24.36 -62.59
C SER A 296 -26.91 24.10 -63.32
N PRO A 297 -28.06 24.63 -62.84
CA PRO A 297 -28.23 25.54 -61.70
C PRO A 297 -28.14 24.84 -60.32
N TYR A 298 -27.54 25.52 -59.33
CA TYR A 298 -27.33 25.00 -57.98
C TYR A 298 -28.42 25.47 -57.00
N ASN A 299 -29.15 24.52 -56.40
CA ASN A 299 -30.04 24.78 -55.26
C ASN A 299 -29.61 23.93 -54.06
N GLY A 300 -28.88 24.53 -53.13
CA GLY A 300 -28.36 23.84 -51.94
C GLY A 300 -29.43 23.24 -51.02
N SER A 301 -30.65 23.78 -51.01
CA SER A 301 -31.75 23.31 -50.18
C SER A 301 -32.48 22.08 -50.74
N LYS A 302 -32.20 21.71 -51.99
CA LYS A 302 -32.81 20.53 -52.62
C LYS A 302 -32.38 19.26 -51.87
N LYS A 303 -33.36 18.41 -51.54
CA LYS A 303 -33.13 17.12 -50.89
C LYS A 303 -32.87 16.04 -51.93
N LEU A 304 -31.72 15.40 -51.84
CA LEU A 304 -31.32 14.21 -52.59
C LEU A 304 -31.78 12.98 -51.81
N GLN A 305 -32.60 12.13 -52.44
CA GLN A 305 -33.00 10.83 -51.91
C GLN A 305 -32.02 9.78 -52.39
N ILE A 306 -31.41 9.05 -51.45
CA ILE A 306 -30.38 8.06 -51.73
C ILE A 306 -30.88 6.69 -51.27
N GLN A 307 -30.89 5.74 -52.19
CA GLN A 307 -31.27 4.35 -51.95
C GLN A 307 -30.07 3.43 -52.17
N GLY A 308 -29.72 2.63 -51.17
CA GLY A 308 -28.67 1.62 -51.31
C GLY A 308 -29.11 0.45 -52.18
N SER A 309 -28.18 -0.16 -52.90
CA SER A 309 -28.44 -1.36 -53.71
C SER A 309 -27.54 -2.56 -53.40
N GLY A 310 -26.48 -2.38 -52.60
CA GLY A 310 -25.59 -3.46 -52.17
C GLY A 310 -24.93 -4.22 -53.34
N ASN A 311 -24.25 -3.50 -54.24
CA ASN A 311 -23.61 -4.08 -55.41
C ASN A 311 -22.11 -3.75 -55.44
N TYR A 312 -21.28 -4.73 -55.06
CA TYR A 312 -19.82 -4.60 -55.04
C TYR A 312 -19.23 -4.14 -56.38
N GLN A 313 -19.69 -4.71 -57.50
CA GLN A 313 -19.09 -4.45 -58.80
C GLN A 313 -19.32 -2.99 -59.25
N HIS A 314 -20.57 -2.51 -59.15
CA HIS A 314 -20.89 -1.11 -59.43
C HIS A 314 -20.25 -0.17 -58.41
N CYS A 315 -20.11 -0.61 -57.15
CA CYS A 315 -19.40 0.17 -56.13
C CYS A 315 -17.94 0.37 -56.53
N LEU A 316 -17.24 -0.71 -56.92
CA LEU A 316 -15.86 -0.68 -57.38
C LEU A 316 -15.68 0.21 -58.62
N GLU A 317 -16.56 0.10 -59.60
CA GLU A 317 -16.51 0.91 -60.83
C GLU A 317 -16.63 2.41 -60.54
N ASN A 318 -17.59 2.81 -59.71
CA ASN A 318 -17.74 4.22 -59.32
C ASN A 318 -16.59 4.68 -58.41
N MET A 319 -16.07 3.81 -57.55
CA MET A 319 -14.90 4.12 -56.72
C MET A 319 -13.64 4.32 -57.56
N LEU A 320 -13.44 3.58 -58.65
CA LEU A 320 -12.27 3.78 -59.52
C LEU A 320 -12.29 5.14 -60.22
N GLN A 321 -13.47 5.73 -60.45
CA GLN A 321 -13.63 7.00 -61.15
C GLN A 321 -13.25 8.22 -60.29
N ILE A 322 -13.18 8.07 -58.96
CA ILE A 322 -12.69 9.16 -58.11
C ILE A 322 -11.17 9.30 -58.12
N PHE A 323 -10.44 8.32 -58.68
CA PHE A 323 -8.99 8.33 -58.85
C PHE A 323 -8.59 8.59 -60.32
N SER A 324 -7.50 9.32 -60.56
CA SER A 324 -6.87 9.39 -61.88
C SER A 324 -5.58 8.57 -61.94
N PHE A 325 -5.56 7.53 -62.77
CA PHE A 325 -4.39 6.65 -62.98
C PHE A 325 -3.71 6.84 -64.35
N GLN A 326 -4.26 7.69 -65.22
CA GLN A 326 -3.86 7.77 -66.63
C GLN A 326 -2.69 8.72 -66.86
N THR A 327 -2.52 9.71 -65.99
CA THR A 327 -1.52 10.77 -66.11
C THR A 327 -0.41 10.56 -65.07
N CYS A 328 0.83 10.50 -65.54
CA CYS A 328 2.02 10.52 -64.68
C CYS A 328 3.17 11.24 -65.39
N THR A 329 3.57 12.38 -64.84
CA THR A 329 4.68 13.24 -65.30
C THR A 329 6.03 12.77 -64.76
N TYR A 330 6.02 11.88 -63.78
CA TYR A 330 7.19 11.28 -63.14
C TYR A 330 7.47 9.87 -63.66
N SER A 331 8.57 9.24 -63.23
CA SER A 331 8.84 7.84 -63.62
C SER A 331 7.76 6.86 -63.16
N LYS A 332 7.17 7.13 -62.00
CA LYS A 332 6.08 6.35 -61.42
C LYS A 332 5.23 7.24 -60.52
N CYS A 333 3.92 7.03 -60.62
CA CYS A 333 2.94 7.72 -59.79
C CYS A 333 2.09 6.72 -59.03
N SER A 334 1.52 7.21 -57.94
CA SER A 334 0.41 6.54 -57.27
C SER A 334 -0.89 6.81 -58.03
N PHE A 335 -1.48 7.99 -57.83
CA PHE A 335 -2.64 8.50 -58.56
C PHE A 335 -2.64 10.04 -58.55
N ASN A 336 -3.44 10.65 -59.42
CA ASN A 336 -3.56 12.11 -59.61
C ASN A 336 -2.22 12.80 -59.89
N ASP A 337 -1.38 12.19 -60.71
CA ASP A 337 -0.07 12.74 -61.09
C ASP A 337 0.87 12.99 -59.90
N ILE A 338 0.74 12.19 -58.82
CA ILE A 338 1.61 12.27 -57.64
C ILE A 338 2.69 11.21 -57.72
N TYR A 339 3.94 11.67 -57.74
CA TYR A 339 5.13 10.81 -57.64
C TYR A 339 5.05 9.88 -56.43
N GLN A 340 5.34 8.59 -56.63
CA GLN A 340 5.53 7.64 -55.55
C GLN A 340 6.60 6.61 -55.93
N PRO A 341 7.64 6.40 -55.10
CA PRO A 341 8.59 5.31 -55.30
C PRO A 341 7.94 3.95 -55.04
N ASN A 342 8.65 2.86 -55.33
CA ASN A 342 8.16 1.54 -54.97
C ASN A 342 8.00 1.40 -53.46
N VAL A 343 6.90 0.79 -53.02
CA VAL A 343 6.72 0.45 -51.61
C VAL A 343 7.78 -0.57 -51.20
N THR A 344 8.50 -0.28 -50.12
CA THR A 344 9.58 -1.14 -49.61
C THR A 344 9.45 -1.32 -48.11
N GLY A 345 9.88 -2.49 -47.61
CA GLY A 345 9.80 -2.83 -46.19
C GLY A 345 8.40 -3.23 -45.71
N ASN A 346 8.24 -3.23 -44.40
CA ASN A 346 6.97 -3.50 -43.72
C ASN A 346 6.17 -2.21 -43.54
N PHE A 347 4.84 -2.30 -43.46
CA PHE A 347 3.97 -1.15 -43.24
C PHE A 347 3.02 -1.40 -42.07
N MET A 348 2.74 -0.34 -41.32
CA MET A 348 1.71 -0.32 -40.29
C MET A 348 0.58 0.59 -40.73
N ALA A 349 -0.63 0.02 -40.82
CA ALA A 349 -1.84 0.72 -41.20
C ALA A 349 -2.75 0.93 -39.97
N PHE A 350 -3.06 2.19 -39.67
CA PHE A 350 -3.82 2.59 -38.49
C PHE A 350 -5.00 3.53 -38.85
N SER A 351 -5.69 4.06 -37.84
CA SER A 351 -6.90 4.87 -38.03
C SER A 351 -8.01 4.10 -38.78
N ALA A 352 -8.66 4.69 -39.79
CA ALA A 352 -9.76 4.04 -40.49
C ALA A 352 -9.35 2.78 -41.28
N PHE A 353 -8.05 2.57 -41.57
CA PHE A 353 -7.56 1.30 -42.11
C PHE A 353 -7.81 0.17 -41.11
N TYR A 354 -7.40 0.34 -39.85
CA TYR A 354 -7.61 -0.66 -38.81
C TYR A 354 -9.10 -0.92 -38.58
N TYR A 355 -9.91 0.13 -38.39
CA TYR A 355 -11.34 -0.06 -38.10
C TYR A 355 -12.09 -0.75 -39.24
N THR A 356 -11.73 -0.45 -40.49
CA THR A 356 -12.31 -1.13 -41.67
C THR A 356 -11.84 -2.58 -41.74
N PHE A 357 -10.55 -2.84 -41.53
CA PHE A 357 -9.99 -4.19 -41.51
C PHE A 357 -10.61 -5.07 -40.42
N ASP A 358 -10.69 -4.56 -39.19
CA ASP A 358 -11.27 -5.25 -38.03
C ASP A 358 -12.74 -5.60 -38.30
N PHE A 359 -13.54 -4.64 -38.80
CA PHE A 359 -14.92 -4.91 -39.17
C PHE A 359 -15.04 -6.01 -40.26
N LEU A 360 -14.21 -5.96 -41.30
CA LEU A 360 -14.20 -7.01 -42.35
C LEU A 360 -13.91 -8.39 -41.75
N VAL A 361 -12.88 -8.51 -40.90
CA VAL A 361 -12.50 -9.77 -40.28
C VAL A 361 -13.60 -10.29 -39.34
N GLN A 362 -14.15 -9.44 -38.48
CA GLN A 362 -15.18 -9.82 -37.50
C GLN A 362 -16.51 -10.18 -38.16
N SER A 363 -16.94 -9.42 -39.17
CA SER A 363 -18.23 -9.63 -39.84
C SER A 363 -18.23 -10.86 -40.75
N THR A 364 -17.10 -11.14 -41.41
CA THR A 364 -16.99 -12.23 -42.41
C THR A 364 -16.30 -13.49 -41.89
N GLY A 365 -15.51 -13.40 -40.83
CA GLY A 365 -14.63 -14.49 -40.35
C GLY A 365 -13.41 -14.76 -41.22
N ILE A 366 -13.14 -13.92 -42.23
CA ILE A 366 -12.02 -14.10 -43.16
C ILE A 366 -10.76 -13.43 -42.59
N PHE A 367 -9.67 -14.19 -42.47
CA PHE A 367 -8.36 -13.66 -42.09
C PHE A 367 -7.62 -13.09 -43.31
N ILE A 368 -7.63 -11.76 -43.47
CA ILE A 368 -7.15 -11.08 -44.70
C ILE A 368 -5.61 -11.01 -44.73
N LYS A 369 -4.95 -11.97 -45.42
CA LYS A 369 -3.49 -11.98 -45.67
C LYS A 369 -3.09 -11.63 -47.10
N SER A 370 -4.05 -11.52 -48.02
CA SER A 370 -3.75 -11.31 -49.44
C SER A 370 -4.77 -10.40 -50.11
N PRO A 371 -4.43 -9.78 -51.26
CA PRO A 371 -5.36 -8.97 -52.04
C PRO A 371 -6.65 -9.72 -52.42
N VAL A 372 -6.56 -11.03 -52.65
CA VAL A 372 -7.71 -11.88 -53.00
C VAL A 372 -8.67 -12.00 -51.83
N LEU A 373 -8.16 -12.23 -50.62
CA LEU A 373 -8.97 -12.34 -49.41
C LEU A 373 -9.60 -11.00 -49.03
N LEU A 374 -8.87 -9.89 -49.21
CA LEU A 374 -9.43 -8.55 -49.02
C LEU A 374 -10.63 -8.31 -49.95
N LYS A 375 -10.48 -8.66 -51.23
CA LYS A 375 -11.57 -8.60 -52.21
C LYS A 375 -12.76 -9.46 -51.79
N GLN A 376 -12.52 -10.71 -51.37
CA GLN A 376 -13.59 -11.62 -50.95
C GLN A 376 -14.37 -11.07 -49.75
N ALA A 377 -13.67 -10.58 -48.72
CA ALA A 377 -14.31 -9.97 -47.55
C ALA A 377 -15.12 -8.73 -47.94
N ALA A 378 -14.58 -7.85 -48.79
CA ALA A 378 -15.28 -6.67 -49.28
C ALA A 378 -16.55 -7.01 -50.08
N VAL A 379 -16.50 -8.05 -50.93
CA VAL A 379 -17.67 -8.55 -51.68
C VAL A 379 -18.78 -9.01 -50.72
N ILE A 380 -18.42 -9.78 -49.69
CA ILE A 380 -19.38 -10.29 -48.70
C ILE A 380 -20.04 -9.11 -47.97
N VAL A 381 -19.25 -8.17 -47.45
CA VAL A 381 -19.80 -7.00 -46.74
C VAL A 381 -20.66 -6.13 -47.65
N CYS A 382 -20.27 -5.91 -48.90
CA CYS A 382 -21.09 -5.14 -49.85
C CYS A 382 -22.43 -5.80 -50.21
N ASN A 383 -22.55 -7.12 -50.08
CA ASN A 383 -23.79 -7.85 -50.34
C ASN A 383 -24.69 -7.99 -49.10
N MET A 384 -24.22 -7.60 -47.91
CA MET A 384 -25.02 -7.62 -46.69
C MET A 384 -26.07 -6.51 -46.70
N THR A 385 -27.20 -6.78 -46.05
CA THR A 385 -28.20 -5.80 -45.66
C THR A 385 -27.74 -5.03 -44.41
N PHE A 386 -28.26 -3.82 -44.22
CA PHE A 386 -28.02 -2.99 -43.05
C PHE A 386 -28.46 -3.71 -41.77
N GLN A 387 -29.56 -4.46 -41.80
CA GLN A 387 -29.98 -5.28 -40.67
C GLN A 387 -28.98 -6.39 -40.33
N GLU A 388 -28.43 -7.10 -41.33
CA GLU A 388 -27.38 -8.10 -41.11
C GLU A 388 -26.11 -7.45 -40.55
N MET A 389 -25.70 -6.28 -41.07
CA MET A 389 -24.59 -5.52 -40.52
C MET A 389 -24.84 -5.09 -39.07
N LEU A 390 -26.06 -4.67 -38.74
CA LEU A 390 -26.44 -4.23 -37.40
C LEU A 390 -26.45 -5.39 -36.39
N GLN A 391 -26.85 -6.59 -36.82
CA GLN A 391 -26.77 -7.80 -35.99
C GLN A 391 -25.31 -8.19 -35.70
N LYS A 392 -24.40 -7.96 -36.65
CA LYS A 392 -22.97 -8.27 -36.52
C LYS A 392 -22.22 -7.28 -35.62
N ASP A 393 -22.55 -5.99 -35.70
CA ASP A 393 -21.96 -4.97 -34.82
C ASP A 393 -22.99 -3.89 -34.40
N PRO A 394 -23.75 -4.14 -33.31
CA PRO A 394 -24.76 -3.21 -32.82
C PRO A 394 -24.19 -1.87 -32.33
N LYS A 395 -22.91 -1.84 -31.94
CA LYS A 395 -22.28 -0.68 -31.28
C LYS A 395 -21.93 0.43 -32.28
N GLN A 396 -21.87 0.12 -33.57
CA GLN A 396 -21.42 1.05 -34.62
C GLN A 396 -22.53 1.55 -35.55
N HIS A 397 -23.78 1.54 -35.10
CA HIS A 397 -24.98 1.87 -35.89
C HIS A 397 -24.82 3.06 -36.86
N ASN A 398 -24.16 4.15 -36.44
CA ASN A 398 -24.01 5.39 -37.22
C ASN A 398 -23.05 5.29 -38.43
N HIS A 399 -22.25 4.23 -38.51
CA HIS A 399 -21.20 4.08 -39.53
C HIS A 399 -21.34 2.83 -40.40
N LEU A 400 -22.24 1.91 -40.08
CA LEU A 400 -22.37 0.61 -40.75
C LEU A 400 -22.56 0.70 -42.26
N GLN A 401 -23.39 1.64 -42.71
CA GLN A 401 -23.68 1.89 -44.12
C GLN A 401 -22.45 2.21 -44.97
N ASN A 402 -21.36 2.68 -44.33
CA ASN A 402 -20.15 3.10 -45.04
C ASN A 402 -19.13 1.98 -45.21
N TYR A 403 -19.24 0.84 -44.51
CA TYR A 403 -18.19 -0.18 -44.50
C TYR A 403 -17.94 -0.83 -45.86
N CYS A 404 -18.97 -1.01 -46.69
CA CYS A 404 -18.76 -1.46 -48.07
C CYS A 404 -17.92 -0.44 -48.86
N ALA A 405 -18.30 0.85 -48.81
CA ALA A 405 -17.57 1.91 -49.51
C ALA A 405 -16.12 2.04 -49.01
N THR A 406 -15.89 2.03 -47.68
CA THR A 406 -14.53 2.14 -47.13
C THR A 406 -13.69 0.91 -47.42
N SER A 407 -14.28 -0.29 -47.47
CA SER A 407 -13.57 -1.53 -47.82
C SER A 407 -13.14 -1.55 -49.29
N VAL A 408 -14.04 -1.13 -50.19
CA VAL A 408 -13.74 -1.01 -51.62
C VAL A 408 -12.70 0.09 -51.87
N PHE A 409 -12.82 1.23 -51.18
CA PHE A 409 -11.82 2.29 -51.24
C PHE A 409 -10.45 1.82 -50.73
N MET A 410 -10.39 1.16 -49.58
CA MET A 410 -9.15 0.59 -49.04
C MET A 410 -8.52 -0.41 -50.03
N GLN A 411 -9.32 -1.25 -50.68
CA GLN A 411 -8.85 -2.15 -51.73
C GLN A 411 -8.26 -1.38 -52.92
N VAL A 412 -8.94 -0.35 -53.44
CA VAL A 412 -8.44 0.44 -54.58
C VAL A 412 -7.18 1.21 -54.19
N LEU A 413 -7.19 1.87 -53.03
CA LEU A 413 -6.10 2.70 -52.54
C LEU A 413 -4.83 1.87 -52.32
N LEU A 414 -4.91 0.74 -51.61
CA LEU A 414 -3.73 -0.09 -51.35
C LEU A 414 -3.21 -0.77 -52.63
N LEU A 415 -4.09 -1.37 -53.43
CA LEU A 415 -3.66 -2.22 -54.54
C LEU A 415 -3.35 -1.45 -55.83
N LYS A 416 -4.17 -0.46 -56.18
CA LYS A 416 -3.97 0.35 -57.40
C LYS A 416 -3.32 1.70 -57.12
N GLY A 417 -3.68 2.34 -56.00
CA GLY A 417 -3.11 3.64 -55.61
C GLY A 417 -1.65 3.52 -55.18
N TYR A 418 -1.39 2.79 -54.10
CA TYR A 418 -0.05 2.63 -53.56
C TYR A 418 0.75 1.51 -54.21
N GLY A 419 0.09 0.62 -54.95
CA GLY A 419 0.75 -0.44 -55.72
C GLY A 419 1.18 -1.65 -54.89
N PHE A 420 0.50 -1.94 -53.78
CA PHE A 420 0.71 -3.21 -53.05
C PHE A 420 0.19 -4.39 -53.86
N ASP A 421 1.04 -5.39 -54.07
CA ASP A 421 0.78 -6.61 -54.84
C ASP A 421 0.70 -7.86 -53.95
N GLN A 422 0.71 -9.06 -54.54
CA GLN A 422 0.67 -10.31 -53.77
C GLN A 422 1.89 -10.52 -52.86
N LEU A 423 3.03 -9.90 -53.18
CA LEU A 423 4.28 -10.07 -52.44
C LEU A 423 4.43 -9.03 -51.33
N SER A 424 3.98 -7.80 -51.57
CA SER A 424 4.12 -6.68 -50.64
C SER A 424 2.92 -6.50 -49.70
N PHE A 425 1.69 -6.90 -50.11
CA PHE A 425 0.51 -6.80 -49.25
C PHE A 425 0.64 -7.55 -47.90
N PRO A 426 1.23 -8.76 -47.83
CA PRO A 426 1.44 -9.45 -46.55
C PRO A 426 2.33 -8.69 -45.56
N HIS A 427 3.09 -7.69 -46.02
CA HIS A 427 3.92 -6.85 -45.17
C HIS A 427 3.15 -5.69 -44.52
N ILE A 428 1.85 -5.55 -44.80
CA ILE A 428 0.97 -4.57 -44.14
C ILE A 428 0.39 -5.21 -42.88
N SER A 429 0.65 -4.57 -41.73
CA SER A 429 0.04 -4.89 -40.45
C SER A 429 -1.03 -3.85 -40.10
N PHE A 430 -2.27 -4.29 -39.93
CA PHE A 430 -3.38 -3.43 -39.50
C PHE A 430 -3.47 -3.42 -37.97
N GLN A 431 -3.20 -2.29 -37.32
CA GLN A 431 -3.14 -2.22 -35.85
C GLN A 431 -3.87 -0.99 -35.29
N LYS A 432 -4.61 -1.19 -34.18
CA LYS A 432 -5.24 -0.13 -33.39
C LYS A 432 -4.27 0.46 -32.36
N THR A 433 -3.50 -0.45 -31.76
CA THR A 433 -2.65 -0.29 -30.58
C THR A 433 -1.61 -1.39 -30.66
N MET A 434 -0.32 -1.08 -30.48
CA MET A 434 0.65 -2.16 -30.22
C MET A 434 0.30 -2.79 -28.86
N GLU A 435 0.55 -4.09 -28.69
CA GLU A 435 0.14 -4.96 -27.56
C GLU A 435 0.48 -4.46 -26.14
N ASN A 436 1.13 -3.30 -26.02
CA ASN A 436 1.51 -2.60 -24.80
C ASN A 436 0.61 -1.39 -24.44
N GLY A 437 -0.51 -1.17 -25.15
CA GLY A 437 -1.54 -0.21 -24.73
C GLY A 437 -1.29 1.27 -25.09
N ILE A 438 -0.45 1.57 -26.10
CA ILE A 438 -0.23 2.94 -26.60
C ILE A 438 -0.90 3.10 -27.98
N LEU A 439 -1.72 4.14 -28.16
CA LEU A 439 -2.44 4.46 -29.40
C LEU A 439 -1.47 5.07 -30.43
N LEU A 440 -1.39 4.56 -31.66
CA LEU A 440 -0.44 4.99 -32.69
C LEU A 440 -0.53 6.46 -33.19
N PRO A 441 -1.64 7.20 -33.04
CA PRO A 441 -1.64 8.65 -33.28
C PRO A 441 -0.92 9.48 -32.19
N THR A 442 -0.56 8.87 -31.05
CA THR A 442 -0.09 9.57 -29.85
C THR A 442 1.35 10.11 -29.99
N LEU A 443 2.33 9.30 -30.37
CA LEU A 443 3.74 9.73 -30.37
C LEU A 443 4.12 10.71 -31.49
N GLN A 444 3.16 11.07 -32.35
CA GLN A 444 3.32 11.94 -33.50
C GLN A 444 3.87 13.32 -33.08
N SER A 445 3.63 13.71 -31.84
CA SER A 445 3.87 15.08 -31.38
C SER A 445 4.82 15.21 -30.19
N ALA A 446 5.34 14.10 -29.67
CA ALA A 446 6.16 14.11 -28.44
C ALA A 446 7.69 14.15 -28.69
N LEU A 447 8.12 13.81 -29.91
CA LEU A 447 9.54 13.64 -30.26
C LEU A 447 10.34 14.95 -30.32
N PRO A 448 9.79 16.12 -30.73
CA PRO A 448 10.56 17.37 -30.73
C PRO A 448 10.96 17.85 -29.32
N PHE A 449 10.14 17.53 -28.31
CA PHE A 449 10.39 17.93 -26.91
C PHE A 449 11.45 17.10 -26.23
N LEU A 450 11.81 16.01 -26.85
CA LEU A 450 12.79 15.07 -26.39
C LEU A 450 14.19 15.41 -26.90
N ASP A 451 14.42 16.53 -27.60
CA ASP A 451 15.76 16.86 -28.14
C ASP A 451 16.51 17.98 -27.37
N LEU A 452 15.79 19.00 -26.90
CA LEU A 452 16.23 20.18 -26.11
C LEU A 452 16.73 20.12 -24.61
N HIS A 453 16.76 19.01 -23.86
CA HIS A 453 16.84 18.94 -22.35
C HIS A 453 17.84 17.97 -21.66
N GLY A 454 18.70 17.21 -22.37
CA GLY A 454 20.03 16.80 -21.88
C GLY A 454 20.29 15.80 -20.74
N THR A 455 19.43 14.85 -20.38
CA THR A 455 19.64 14.05 -19.13
C THR A 455 20.00 12.53 -19.52
N PRO A 456 20.71 11.69 -18.71
CA PRO A 456 21.06 10.25 -18.91
C PRO A 456 20.00 9.11 -18.77
N ARG A 457 20.34 7.95 -19.33
CA ARG A 457 19.37 6.97 -19.84
C ARG A 457 19.23 5.68 -19.04
N LEU A 458 20.10 5.48 -18.05
CA LEU A 458 20.01 4.38 -17.10
C LEU A 458 18.68 4.45 -16.34
N GLU A 459 18.24 5.67 -16.04
CA GLU A 459 17.02 5.96 -15.28
C GLU A 459 15.74 5.61 -16.04
N PHE A 460 15.73 5.79 -17.37
CA PHE A 460 14.60 5.35 -18.21
C PHE A 460 14.41 3.83 -18.17
N HIS A 461 15.50 3.06 -18.21
CA HIS A 461 15.39 1.59 -18.18
C HIS A 461 15.02 1.05 -16.84
N GLN A 462 15.50 1.68 -15.77
CA GLN A 462 15.07 1.34 -14.43
C GLN A 462 13.55 1.53 -14.34
N SER A 463 13.01 2.64 -14.83
CA SER A 463 11.55 2.88 -14.80
C SER A 463 10.73 1.88 -15.60
N VAL A 464 11.12 1.52 -16.84
CA VAL A 464 10.39 0.52 -17.65
C VAL A 464 10.52 -0.88 -17.06
N PHE A 465 11.72 -1.22 -16.59
CA PHE A 465 11.97 -2.50 -15.97
C PHE A 465 11.18 -2.65 -14.67
N ASP A 466 11.12 -1.60 -13.86
CA ASP A 466 10.33 -1.58 -12.62
C ASP A 466 8.84 -1.80 -12.93
N GLU A 467 8.28 -1.13 -13.94
CA GLU A 467 6.86 -1.31 -14.30
C GLU A 467 6.55 -2.73 -14.84
N LEU A 468 7.45 -3.31 -15.63
CA LEU A 468 7.34 -4.71 -16.06
C LEU A 468 7.45 -5.69 -14.90
N ARG A 469 8.34 -5.41 -13.94
CA ARG A 469 8.51 -6.22 -12.73
C ARG A 469 7.22 -6.23 -11.92
N GLU A 470 6.61 -5.07 -11.68
CA GLU A 470 5.35 -4.96 -10.94
C GLU A 470 4.22 -5.75 -11.61
N LYS A 471 3.99 -5.57 -12.93
CA LYS A 471 2.94 -6.31 -13.66
C LYS A 471 3.15 -7.82 -13.63
N LEU A 472 4.40 -8.27 -13.69
CA LEU A 472 4.71 -9.70 -13.66
C LEU A 472 4.49 -10.29 -12.26
N MET A 473 4.79 -9.53 -11.20
CA MET A 473 4.46 -9.93 -9.82
C MET A 473 2.95 -10.02 -9.59
N GLU A 474 2.16 -9.08 -10.13
CA GLU A 474 0.69 -9.13 -10.10
C GLU A 474 0.15 -10.36 -10.82
N ARG A 475 0.71 -10.70 -11.99
CA ARG A 475 0.28 -11.88 -12.75
C ARG A 475 0.58 -13.19 -12.02
N VAL A 476 1.73 -13.28 -11.35
CA VAL A 476 2.07 -14.45 -10.51
C VAL A 476 1.09 -14.60 -9.35
N ALA A 477 0.71 -13.49 -8.69
CA ALA A 477 -0.29 -13.51 -7.63
C ALA A 477 -1.67 -13.99 -8.15
N PHE A 478 -2.09 -13.49 -9.31
CA PHE A 478 -3.35 -13.91 -9.94
C PHE A 478 -3.38 -15.42 -10.27
N ILE A 479 -2.27 -15.98 -10.77
CA ILE A 479 -2.17 -17.43 -11.03
C ILE A 479 -2.28 -18.24 -9.73
N ALA A 480 -1.68 -17.76 -8.65
CA ALA A 480 -1.73 -18.42 -7.35
C ALA A 480 -3.15 -18.43 -6.73
N GLU A 481 -3.93 -17.37 -6.93
CA GLU A 481 -5.31 -17.24 -6.42
C GLU A 481 -6.36 -17.97 -7.29
N GLY A 482 -6.04 -18.24 -8.55
CA GLY A 482 -6.94 -18.94 -9.49
C GLY A 482 -7.32 -20.36 -9.05
N LYS A 483 -8.49 -20.85 -9.47
CA LYS A 483 -9.01 -22.20 -9.14
C LYS A 483 -8.56 -23.30 -10.12
N GLU A 484 -7.59 -23.03 -10.99
CA GLU A 484 -7.12 -24.01 -11.98
C GLU A 484 -6.33 -25.15 -11.31
N GLU A 485 -6.59 -26.41 -11.71
CA GLU A 485 -5.91 -27.59 -11.14
C GLU A 485 -4.40 -27.63 -11.46
N ASP A 486 -3.94 -26.99 -12.53
CA ASP A 486 -2.55 -26.98 -12.99
C ASP A 486 -1.71 -25.78 -12.50
N ARG A 487 -2.29 -24.91 -11.65
CA ARG A 487 -1.66 -23.65 -11.22
C ARG A 487 -0.28 -23.82 -10.59
N TYR A 488 -0.09 -24.84 -9.75
CA TYR A 488 1.20 -25.09 -9.09
C TYR A 488 2.24 -25.64 -10.06
N SER A 489 1.83 -26.43 -11.06
CA SER A 489 2.72 -26.91 -12.11
C SER A 489 3.25 -25.74 -12.96
N LYS A 490 2.39 -24.76 -13.28
CA LYS A 490 2.78 -23.53 -13.99
C LYS A 490 3.79 -22.71 -13.18
N LEU A 491 3.57 -22.57 -11.86
CA LEU A 491 4.50 -21.85 -10.98
C LEU A 491 5.84 -22.58 -10.81
N GLU A 492 5.84 -23.92 -10.76
CA GLU A 492 7.07 -24.71 -10.72
C GLU A 492 7.89 -24.57 -12.01
N GLU A 493 7.24 -24.62 -13.17
CA GLU A 493 7.90 -24.42 -14.46
C GLU A 493 8.50 -23.02 -14.56
N LEU A 494 7.76 -22.00 -14.11
CA LEU A 494 8.23 -20.62 -14.11
C LEU A 494 9.40 -20.44 -13.13
N LEU A 495 9.39 -21.13 -11.99
CA LEU A 495 10.52 -21.13 -11.06
C LEU A 495 11.75 -21.83 -11.67
N GLU A 496 11.61 -22.93 -12.38
CA GLU A 496 12.75 -23.58 -13.07
C GLU A 496 13.43 -22.65 -14.07
N LYS A 497 12.64 -21.89 -14.84
CA LYS A 497 13.18 -20.96 -15.85
C LYS A 497 13.79 -19.69 -15.25
N SER A 498 13.23 -19.18 -14.15
CA SER A 498 13.61 -17.89 -13.58
C SER A 498 14.68 -17.98 -12.48
N PHE A 499 14.77 -19.10 -11.76
CA PHE A 499 15.71 -19.25 -10.62
C PHE A 499 17.20 -19.09 -10.97
N PRO A 500 17.70 -19.47 -12.17
CA PRO A 500 19.10 -19.17 -12.55
C PRO A 500 19.45 -17.68 -12.53
N LEU A 501 18.45 -16.79 -12.61
CA LEU A 501 18.59 -15.34 -12.62
C LEU A 501 18.33 -14.69 -11.25
N VAL A 502 18.17 -15.48 -10.17
CA VAL A 502 17.78 -15.00 -8.84
C VAL A 502 18.76 -14.00 -8.21
N LYS A 503 20.03 -13.99 -8.65
CA LYS A 503 21.05 -13.03 -8.19
C LYS A 503 20.99 -11.68 -8.89
N MET A 504 20.17 -11.53 -9.94
CA MET A 504 19.96 -10.24 -10.59
C MET A 504 18.95 -9.41 -9.80
N PRO A 505 19.33 -8.24 -9.23
CA PRO A 505 18.45 -7.44 -8.35
C PRO A 505 17.10 -7.08 -8.99
N SER A 506 17.08 -6.93 -10.31
CA SER A 506 15.91 -6.55 -11.08
C SER A 506 14.88 -7.71 -11.19
N ILE A 507 15.32 -8.96 -11.39
CA ILE A 507 14.44 -10.14 -11.52
C ILE A 507 14.19 -10.83 -10.18
N GLN A 508 15.06 -10.62 -9.20
CA GLN A 508 14.96 -11.24 -7.88
C GLN A 508 13.55 -11.16 -7.26
N PRO A 509 12.84 -10.00 -7.25
CA PRO A 509 11.50 -9.92 -6.65
C PRO A 509 10.46 -10.85 -7.30
N VAL A 510 10.56 -11.07 -8.62
CA VAL A 510 9.70 -12.00 -9.35
C VAL A 510 9.95 -13.44 -8.87
N VAL A 511 11.21 -13.86 -8.78
CA VAL A 511 11.56 -15.22 -8.33
C VAL A 511 11.07 -15.43 -6.89
N MET A 512 11.25 -14.44 -6.02
CA MET A 512 10.77 -14.49 -4.64
C MET A 512 9.24 -14.59 -4.56
N GLN A 513 8.52 -13.84 -5.39
CA GLN A 513 7.06 -13.88 -5.46
C GLN A 513 6.54 -15.26 -5.91
N VAL A 514 7.23 -15.93 -6.82
CA VAL A 514 6.88 -17.29 -7.28
C VAL A 514 7.13 -18.31 -6.18
N MET A 515 8.28 -18.24 -5.50
CA MET A 515 8.59 -19.13 -4.39
C MET A 515 7.61 -18.97 -3.22
N LYS A 516 7.14 -17.75 -2.95
CA LYS A 516 6.16 -17.44 -1.90
C LYS A 516 4.85 -18.23 -2.07
N HIS A 517 4.37 -18.39 -3.30
CA HIS A 517 3.08 -19.01 -3.59
C HIS A 517 3.14 -20.52 -3.82
N LEU A 518 4.35 -21.11 -3.80
CA LEU A 518 4.52 -22.55 -3.93
C LEU A 518 4.34 -23.26 -2.58
N PRO A 519 3.47 -24.28 -2.50
CA PRO A 519 3.21 -25.01 -1.26
C PRO A 519 4.44 -25.78 -0.76
N LYS A 520 5.27 -26.26 -1.70
CA LYS A 520 6.56 -26.89 -1.42
C LYS A 520 7.58 -26.46 -2.45
N VAL A 521 8.60 -25.72 -2.01
CA VAL A 521 9.72 -25.33 -2.87
C VAL A 521 10.71 -26.50 -2.99
N PRO A 522 11.27 -26.77 -4.18
CA PRO A 522 12.27 -27.83 -4.34
C PRO A 522 13.48 -27.65 -3.40
N GLU A 523 13.84 -28.71 -2.66
CA GLU A 523 14.87 -28.69 -1.62
C GLU A 523 16.24 -28.20 -2.13
N LYS A 524 16.58 -28.53 -3.39
CA LYS A 524 17.81 -28.07 -4.05
C LYS A 524 17.87 -26.54 -4.15
N LYS A 525 16.73 -25.87 -4.39
CA LYS A 525 16.63 -24.41 -4.47
C LYS A 525 16.70 -23.77 -3.09
N LEU A 526 16.04 -24.38 -2.09
CA LEU A 526 16.12 -23.94 -0.69
C LEU A 526 17.57 -23.97 -0.18
N LYS A 527 18.33 -25.04 -0.46
CA LYS A 527 19.76 -25.13 -0.09
C LYS A 527 20.60 -24.03 -0.74
N GLN A 528 20.31 -23.64 -1.98
CA GLN A 528 21.02 -22.55 -2.66
C GLN A 528 20.68 -21.18 -2.06
N VAL A 529 19.41 -20.95 -1.70
CA VAL A 529 18.99 -19.74 -0.99
C VAL A 529 19.63 -19.65 0.39
N MET A 530 19.67 -20.75 1.15
CA MET A 530 20.30 -20.80 2.47
C MET A 530 21.81 -20.52 2.42
N ALA A 531 22.49 -20.95 1.35
CA ALA A 531 23.93 -20.74 1.20
C ALA A 531 24.30 -19.29 0.84
N ASP A 532 23.32 -18.48 0.38
CA ASP A 532 23.53 -17.10 -0.06
C ASP A 532 22.83 -16.12 0.91
N LYS A 533 23.63 -15.39 1.69
CA LYS A 533 23.14 -14.50 2.76
C LYS A 533 22.24 -13.39 2.23
N ASP A 534 22.49 -12.89 1.02
CA ASP A 534 21.71 -11.79 0.45
C ASP A 534 20.37 -12.29 -0.09
N LEU A 535 20.34 -13.46 -0.72
CA LEU A 535 19.09 -14.10 -1.13
C LEU A 535 18.23 -14.48 0.07
N TYR A 536 18.82 -15.05 1.11
CA TYR A 536 18.11 -15.43 2.33
C TYR A 536 17.45 -14.21 3.00
N LYS A 537 18.13 -13.06 3.05
CA LYS A 537 17.55 -11.83 3.64
C LYS A 537 16.27 -11.38 2.96
N VAL A 538 16.26 -11.35 1.62
CA VAL A 538 15.14 -10.83 0.80
C VAL A 538 14.00 -11.85 0.63
N CYS A 539 14.20 -13.11 0.99
CA CYS A 539 13.16 -14.14 0.91
C CYS A 539 11.92 -13.84 1.77
N ALA A 540 10.75 -14.10 1.19
CA ALA A 540 9.47 -14.04 1.90
C ALA A 540 9.42 -15.04 3.07
N VAL A 541 8.70 -14.68 4.13
CA VAL A 541 8.62 -15.48 5.37
C VAL A 541 8.05 -16.87 5.10
N GLU A 542 7.12 -17.00 4.15
CA GLU A 542 6.53 -18.27 3.72
C GLU A 542 7.58 -19.27 3.20
N VAL A 543 8.60 -18.78 2.49
CA VAL A 543 9.73 -19.59 2.02
C VAL A 543 10.67 -19.91 3.18
N LYS A 544 10.96 -18.94 4.04
CA LYS A 544 11.81 -19.13 5.22
C LYS A 544 11.23 -20.16 6.19
N ARG A 545 9.91 -20.22 6.37
CA ARG A 545 9.24 -21.26 7.17
C ARG A 545 9.59 -22.69 6.72
N GLN A 546 9.69 -22.91 5.40
CA GLN A 546 10.07 -24.21 4.83
C GLN A 546 11.55 -24.55 5.09
N ILE A 547 12.40 -23.54 5.32
CA ILE A 547 13.80 -23.73 5.72
C ILE A 547 13.88 -24.00 7.23
N TRP A 548 13.21 -23.18 8.03
CA TRP A 548 13.27 -23.21 9.49
C TRP A 548 12.77 -24.51 10.10
N GLN A 549 11.75 -25.14 9.48
CA GLN A 549 11.19 -26.40 9.97
C GLN A 549 12.21 -27.54 10.09
N ASP A 550 13.31 -27.47 9.31
CA ASP A 550 14.38 -28.47 9.29
C ASP A 550 15.73 -27.89 9.80
N ASN A 551 15.79 -26.62 10.21
CA ASN A 551 17.01 -25.92 10.62
C ASN A 551 16.79 -25.09 11.90
N GLN A 552 16.87 -25.74 13.07
CA GLN A 552 16.60 -25.12 14.37
C GLN A 552 17.54 -23.96 14.73
N ALA A 553 18.83 -24.09 14.46
CA ALA A 553 19.80 -23.04 14.77
C ALA A 553 19.47 -21.74 14.04
N LEU A 554 19.18 -21.84 12.73
CA LEU A 554 18.87 -20.68 11.90
C LEU A 554 17.56 -19.99 12.32
N PHE A 555 16.54 -20.77 12.71
CA PHE A 555 15.31 -20.20 13.27
C PHE A 555 15.57 -19.51 14.62
N GLY A 556 16.41 -20.12 15.47
CA GLY A 556 16.83 -19.55 16.74
C GLY A 556 17.54 -18.20 16.58
N ASP A 557 18.39 -18.05 15.56
CA ASP A 557 19.10 -16.79 15.27
C ASP A 557 18.15 -15.65 14.88
N GLU A 558 17.03 -15.94 14.21
CA GLU A 558 16.01 -14.95 13.83
C GLU A 558 15.06 -14.61 14.99
N VAL A 559 14.70 -15.60 15.80
CA VAL A 559 13.75 -15.42 16.92
C VAL A 559 14.41 -14.79 18.14
N SER A 560 15.67 -15.12 18.45
CA SER A 560 16.35 -14.66 19.67
C SER A 560 16.42 -13.13 19.82
N PRO A 561 16.71 -12.33 18.77
CA PRO A 561 16.68 -10.87 18.86
C PRO A 561 15.28 -10.33 19.17
N LEU A 562 14.23 -10.92 18.59
CA LEU A 562 12.84 -10.54 18.86
C LEU A 562 12.47 -10.82 20.32
N LEU A 563 12.84 -11.98 20.84
CA LEU A 563 12.60 -12.32 22.25
C LEU A 563 13.30 -11.34 23.20
N LYS A 564 14.54 -10.92 22.89
CA LYS A 564 15.24 -9.89 23.66
C LYS A 564 14.56 -8.53 23.54
N GLN A 565 14.16 -8.13 22.33
CA GLN A 565 13.45 -6.87 22.08
C GLN A 565 12.14 -6.80 22.89
N TYR A 566 11.36 -7.89 22.94
CA TYR A 566 10.13 -7.95 23.72
C TYR A 566 10.36 -7.65 25.20
N ILE A 567 11.42 -8.21 25.79
CA ILE A 567 11.77 -7.96 27.18
C ILE A 567 12.13 -6.49 27.39
N VAL A 568 12.97 -5.91 26.52
CA VAL A 568 13.34 -4.50 26.58
C VAL A 568 12.12 -3.58 26.47
N GLU A 569 11.15 -3.90 25.60
CA GLU A 569 9.90 -3.13 25.47
C GLU A 569 9.04 -3.20 26.75
N LYS A 570 8.93 -4.38 27.37
CA LYS A 570 8.19 -4.53 28.64
C LYS A 570 8.88 -3.82 29.80
N GLU A 571 10.21 -3.87 29.85
CA GLU A 571 11.02 -3.12 30.81
C GLU A 571 10.86 -1.61 30.61
N ALA A 572 10.91 -1.13 29.36
CA ALA A 572 10.69 0.29 29.05
C ALA A 572 9.29 0.78 29.51
N ALA A 573 8.25 -0.04 29.37
CA ALA A 573 6.92 0.27 29.87
C ALA A 573 6.89 0.37 31.41
N LEU A 574 7.67 -0.46 32.12
CA LEU A 574 7.83 -0.35 33.58
C LEU A 574 8.63 0.90 33.98
N PHE A 575 9.51 1.40 33.11
CA PHE A 575 10.44 2.51 33.39
C PHE A 575 10.06 3.86 32.78
N SER A 576 8.84 4.02 32.25
CA SER A 576 8.37 5.29 31.65
C SER A 576 8.44 6.47 32.62
N SER A 577 8.85 7.66 32.15
CA SER A 577 8.84 8.88 32.97
C SER A 577 7.43 9.35 33.33
N ASP A 578 6.42 8.91 32.57
CA ASP A 578 5.02 9.11 32.90
C ASP A 578 4.59 8.10 33.99
N LEU A 579 4.26 8.61 35.17
CA LEU A 579 3.73 7.87 36.32
C LEU A 579 2.19 7.88 36.36
N SER A 580 1.53 8.36 35.29
CA SER A 580 0.08 8.41 35.20
C SER A 580 -0.56 7.03 35.38
N ILE A 581 -1.55 6.97 36.25
CA ILE A 581 -2.31 5.75 36.56
C ILE A 581 -3.21 5.33 35.40
N LEU A 582 -3.55 6.29 34.52
CA LEU A 582 -4.26 6.03 33.28
C LEU A 582 -3.40 5.23 32.27
N HIS A 583 -2.07 5.28 32.43
CA HIS A 583 -1.10 4.61 31.56
C HIS A 583 -0.18 3.64 32.34
N ASN A 584 -0.70 2.99 33.38
CA ASN A 584 0.08 2.01 34.15
C ASN A 584 0.32 0.68 33.37
N PHE A 585 1.28 -0.13 33.82
CA PHE A 585 1.63 -1.41 33.18
C PHE A 585 0.44 -2.36 32.93
N PHE A 586 -0.55 -2.38 33.83
CA PHE A 586 -1.77 -3.22 33.71
C PHE A 586 -2.95 -2.53 33.00
N SER A 587 -2.76 -1.33 32.44
CA SER A 587 -3.82 -0.57 31.76
C SER A 587 -4.13 -1.13 30.37
N ALA A 588 -3.12 -1.70 29.70
CA ALA A 588 -3.25 -2.23 28.36
C ALA A 588 -4.18 -3.45 28.32
N SER A 589 -5.22 -3.38 27.47
CA SER A 589 -6.12 -4.52 27.25
C SER A 589 -5.36 -5.70 26.61
N PRO A 590 -5.79 -6.96 26.81
CA PRO A 590 -5.16 -8.10 26.15
C PRO A 590 -5.06 -7.94 24.62
N LYS A 591 -6.09 -7.37 23.99
CA LYS A 591 -6.11 -7.11 22.54
C LYS A 591 -5.02 -6.10 22.13
N THR A 592 -4.84 -5.03 22.90
CA THR A 592 -3.80 -4.02 22.66
C THR A 592 -2.41 -4.62 22.79
N ARG A 593 -2.17 -5.48 23.79
CA ARG A 593 -0.85 -6.10 24.01
C ARG A 593 -0.42 -6.98 22.83
N ARG A 594 -1.36 -7.71 22.23
CA ARG A 594 -1.10 -8.58 21.06
C ARG A 594 -0.79 -7.82 19.77
N GLN A 595 -1.09 -6.53 19.71
CA GLN A 595 -0.74 -5.66 18.57
C GLN A 595 0.73 -5.20 18.59
N GLY A 596 1.50 -5.55 19.62
CA GLY A 596 2.93 -5.25 19.68
C GLY A 596 3.72 -5.85 18.52
N GLU A 597 4.73 -5.11 18.05
CA GLU A 597 5.51 -5.45 16.85
C GLU A 597 6.14 -6.85 16.96
N VAL A 598 6.71 -7.18 18.13
CA VAL A 598 7.35 -8.48 18.34
C VAL A 598 6.34 -9.64 18.27
N VAL A 599 5.17 -9.51 18.91
CA VAL A 599 4.14 -10.55 18.90
C VAL A 599 3.64 -10.78 17.47
N GLN A 600 3.35 -9.70 16.74
CA GLN A 600 2.92 -9.78 15.34
C GLN A 600 3.98 -10.43 14.45
N LYS A 601 5.26 -10.08 14.61
CA LYS A 601 6.37 -10.70 13.86
C LYS A 601 6.51 -12.18 14.18
N LEU A 602 6.46 -12.58 15.45
CA LEU A 602 6.55 -14.00 15.84
C LEU A 602 5.37 -14.81 15.30
N THR A 603 4.15 -14.28 15.42
CA THR A 603 2.93 -14.86 14.84
C THR A 603 3.08 -15.02 13.32
N GLN A 604 3.60 -14.01 12.63
CA GLN A 604 3.90 -14.09 11.20
C GLN A 604 5.01 -15.11 10.91
N MET A 605 6.08 -15.21 11.69
CA MET A 605 7.14 -16.19 11.45
C MET A 605 6.62 -17.62 11.58
N ILE A 606 5.77 -17.90 12.56
CA ILE A 606 5.18 -19.23 12.80
C ILE A 606 4.14 -19.58 11.72
N GLY A 607 3.21 -18.65 11.43
CA GLY A 607 2.09 -18.90 10.52
C GLY A 607 1.26 -20.10 10.97
N LYS A 608 1.10 -21.09 10.08
CA LYS A 608 0.32 -22.32 10.32
C LYS A 608 1.19 -23.53 10.73
N ASN A 609 2.49 -23.34 10.92
CA ASN A 609 3.43 -24.45 11.11
C ASN A 609 3.58 -24.82 12.59
N VAL A 610 3.04 -25.98 12.98
CA VAL A 610 3.06 -26.49 14.36
C VAL A 610 4.49 -26.70 14.88
N LYS A 611 5.42 -27.19 14.06
CA LYS A 611 6.81 -27.41 14.51
C LYS A 611 7.50 -26.11 14.92
N LEU A 612 7.30 -25.04 14.15
CA LEU A 612 7.87 -23.73 14.46
C LEU A 612 7.28 -23.15 15.74
N TYR A 613 5.97 -23.34 15.96
CA TYR A 613 5.31 -22.97 17.21
C TYR A 613 5.95 -23.69 18.40
N ASP A 614 6.10 -25.01 18.32
CA ASP A 614 6.71 -25.82 19.39
C ASP A 614 8.16 -25.39 19.69
N MET A 615 8.93 -25.03 18.67
CA MET A 615 10.30 -24.52 18.83
C MET A 615 10.32 -23.19 19.58
N VAL A 616 9.40 -22.26 19.28
CA VAL A 616 9.29 -21.00 20.04
C VAL A 616 8.92 -21.30 21.50
N LEU A 617 7.97 -22.21 21.75
CA LEU A 617 7.63 -22.60 23.12
C LEU A 617 8.84 -23.18 23.86
N GLN A 618 9.68 -23.98 23.19
CA GLN A 618 10.93 -24.50 23.77
C GLN A 618 11.93 -23.38 24.10
N PHE A 619 12.07 -22.38 23.22
CA PHE A 619 12.91 -21.21 23.50
C PHE A 619 12.38 -20.40 24.69
N LEU A 620 11.07 -20.18 24.79
CA LEU A 620 10.46 -19.49 25.92
C LEU A 620 10.71 -20.23 27.25
N ARG A 621 10.54 -21.57 27.28
CA ARG A 621 10.85 -22.37 28.47
C ARG A 621 12.33 -22.24 28.86
N THR A 622 13.24 -22.34 27.89
CA THR A 622 14.68 -22.26 28.12
C THR A 622 15.11 -20.88 28.66
N LEU A 623 14.56 -19.81 28.08
CA LEU A 623 14.85 -18.44 28.51
C LEU A 623 14.24 -18.14 29.87
N PHE A 624 13.01 -18.58 30.12
CA PHE A 624 12.37 -18.48 31.42
C PHE A 624 13.20 -19.15 32.52
N LEU A 625 13.72 -20.36 32.27
CA LEU A 625 14.61 -21.05 33.21
C LEU A 625 15.90 -20.25 33.46
N ARG A 626 16.55 -19.78 32.39
CA ARG A 626 17.86 -19.13 32.46
C ARG A 626 17.82 -17.74 33.10
N THR A 627 16.79 -16.95 32.81
CA THR A 627 16.73 -15.53 33.22
C THR A 627 15.74 -15.27 34.36
N ARG A 628 14.85 -16.22 34.67
CA ARG A 628 13.73 -16.04 35.61
C ARG A 628 12.80 -14.86 35.26
N ASN A 629 12.82 -14.41 34.01
CA ASN A 629 11.99 -13.28 33.59
C ASN A 629 10.57 -13.77 33.22
N VAL A 630 9.60 -13.37 34.03
CA VAL A 630 8.18 -13.74 33.90
C VAL A 630 7.52 -13.21 32.63
N HIS A 631 8.09 -12.22 31.94
CA HIS A 631 7.53 -11.71 30.68
C HIS A 631 7.59 -12.75 29.55
N TYR A 632 8.44 -13.78 29.63
CA TYR A 632 8.36 -14.92 28.70
C TYR A 632 7.08 -15.74 28.88
N CYS A 633 6.54 -15.80 30.09
CA CYS A 633 5.25 -16.41 30.38
C CYS A 633 4.11 -15.57 29.77
N THR A 634 4.19 -14.24 29.89
CA THR A 634 3.28 -13.31 29.21
C THR A 634 3.30 -13.52 27.70
N LEU A 635 4.49 -13.63 27.10
CA LEU A 635 4.65 -13.83 25.66
C LEU A 635 4.06 -15.18 25.20
N ARG A 636 4.19 -16.25 26.01
CA ARG A 636 3.55 -17.54 25.73
C ARG A 636 2.03 -17.39 25.56
N ALA A 637 1.38 -16.71 26.50
CA ALA A 637 -0.07 -16.50 26.47
C ALA A 637 -0.49 -15.55 25.33
N GLU A 638 0.22 -14.43 25.15
CA GLU A 638 -0.05 -13.45 24.08
C GLU A 638 0.10 -14.07 22.69
N LEU A 639 1.11 -14.92 22.47
CA LEU A 639 1.36 -15.59 21.19
C LEU A 639 0.24 -16.56 20.83
N LEU A 640 -0.20 -17.39 21.78
CA LEU A 640 -1.29 -18.34 21.56
C LEU A 640 -2.61 -17.62 21.24
N MET A 641 -2.92 -16.55 21.98
CA MET A 641 -4.10 -15.74 21.73
C MET A 641 -3.98 -14.91 20.44
N SER A 642 -2.78 -14.51 20.02
CA SER A 642 -2.56 -13.84 18.74
C SER A 642 -2.81 -14.79 17.55
N LEU A 643 -2.46 -16.07 17.68
CA LEU A 643 -2.77 -17.09 16.67
C LEU A 643 -4.26 -17.42 16.63
N HIS A 644 -4.93 -17.39 17.78
CA HIS A 644 -6.38 -17.51 17.87
C HIS A 644 -7.10 -16.35 17.18
N ASP A 645 -6.66 -15.10 17.39
CA ASP A 645 -7.25 -13.91 16.75
C ASP A 645 -7.08 -13.91 15.21
N LEU A 646 -6.15 -14.70 14.66
CA LEU A 646 -5.94 -14.91 13.22
C LEU A 646 -6.59 -16.19 12.66
N ASP A 647 -7.44 -16.86 13.44
CA ASP A 647 -8.15 -18.08 13.06
C ASP A 647 -7.23 -19.24 12.62
N VAL A 648 -6.04 -19.37 13.22
CA VAL A 648 -5.09 -20.46 12.92
C VAL A 648 -5.49 -21.75 13.64
N SER A 649 -6.45 -22.47 13.06
CA SER A 649 -7.01 -23.71 13.60
C SER A 649 -5.98 -24.85 13.76
N GLU A 650 -4.95 -24.88 12.91
CA GLU A 650 -3.92 -25.92 12.88
C GLU A 650 -3.08 -25.97 14.17
N ILE A 651 -2.92 -24.83 14.84
CA ILE A 651 -2.22 -24.73 16.14
C ILE A 651 -3.22 -24.74 17.29
N CYS A 652 -4.28 -23.94 17.22
CA CYS A 652 -5.23 -23.79 18.33
C CYS A 652 -5.97 -25.09 18.67
N SER A 653 -6.18 -25.99 17.71
CA SER A 653 -6.82 -27.30 17.95
C SER A 653 -5.88 -28.32 18.61
N VAL A 654 -4.57 -28.11 18.51
CA VAL A 654 -3.53 -29.02 18.99
C VAL A 654 -2.96 -28.58 20.34
N ASP A 655 -2.90 -27.27 20.60
CA ASP A 655 -2.40 -26.74 21.88
C ASP A 655 -3.37 -27.06 23.04
N PRO A 656 -2.93 -27.82 24.06
CA PRO A 656 -3.79 -28.26 25.16
C PRO A 656 -4.18 -27.12 26.11
N CYS A 657 -3.46 -26.01 26.12
CA CYS A 657 -3.71 -24.85 26.97
C CYS A 657 -4.69 -23.85 26.33
N HIS A 658 -4.99 -23.96 25.03
CA HIS A 658 -5.78 -22.97 24.28
C HIS A 658 -7.07 -22.54 24.98
N LYS A 659 -7.94 -23.50 25.34
CA LYS A 659 -9.23 -23.20 25.99
C LYS A 659 -9.08 -22.56 27.37
N PHE A 660 -8.07 -22.99 28.12
CA PHE A 660 -7.75 -22.43 29.43
C PHE A 660 -7.28 -20.98 29.30
N THR A 661 -6.31 -20.72 28.41
CA THR A 661 -5.81 -19.37 28.14
C THR A 661 -6.91 -18.45 27.64
N TRP A 662 -7.82 -18.94 26.78
CA TRP A 662 -8.94 -18.15 26.28
C TRP A 662 -9.93 -17.75 27.39
N CYS A 663 -10.28 -18.67 28.29
CA CYS A 663 -11.12 -18.37 29.45
C CYS A 663 -10.43 -17.40 30.42
N LEU A 664 -9.12 -17.60 30.66
CA LEU A 664 -8.32 -16.71 31.50
C LEU A 664 -8.15 -15.30 30.90
N ASP A 665 -7.96 -15.19 29.58
CA ASP A 665 -7.87 -13.89 28.86
C ASP A 665 -9.16 -13.08 29.03
N ALA A 666 -10.31 -13.74 29.07
CA ALA A 666 -11.59 -13.10 29.39
C ALA A 666 -11.64 -12.57 30.84
N CYS A 667 -11.12 -13.33 31.80
CA CYS A 667 -11.01 -12.88 33.18
C CYS A 667 -10.07 -11.68 33.32
N ILE A 668 -8.92 -11.71 32.64
CA ILE A 668 -7.94 -10.60 32.65
C ILE A 668 -8.56 -9.32 32.07
N ARG A 669 -9.32 -9.44 30.96
CA ARG A 669 -10.03 -8.31 30.36
C ARG A 669 -11.04 -7.68 31.33
N GLU A 670 -11.74 -8.49 32.10
CA GLU A 670 -12.77 -8.04 33.05
C GLU A 670 -12.21 -7.74 34.45
N LYS A 671 -10.91 -8.02 34.67
CA LYS A 671 -10.19 -7.83 35.94
C LYS A 671 -10.82 -8.57 37.12
N PHE A 672 -11.58 -9.63 36.84
CA PHE A 672 -12.31 -10.43 37.83
C PHE A 672 -12.58 -11.84 37.30
N VAL A 673 -12.52 -12.83 38.19
CA VAL A 673 -12.92 -14.22 37.95
C VAL A 673 -14.27 -14.47 38.63
N ASP A 674 -15.33 -14.57 37.82
CA ASP A 674 -16.67 -14.93 38.32
C ASP A 674 -16.82 -16.44 38.57
N ALA A 675 -17.85 -16.84 39.33
CA ALA A 675 -18.11 -18.23 39.71
C ALA A 675 -18.39 -19.18 38.52
N LYS A 676 -18.82 -18.67 37.36
CA LYS A 676 -18.99 -19.51 36.16
C LYS A 676 -17.63 -19.81 35.55
N ARG A 677 -16.78 -18.79 35.35
CA ARG A 677 -15.44 -18.94 34.81
C ARG A 677 -14.51 -19.70 35.75
N ALA A 678 -14.65 -19.51 37.06
CA ALA A 678 -13.95 -20.30 38.08
C ALA A 678 -14.18 -21.80 37.84
N ARG A 679 -15.44 -22.24 37.69
CA ARG A 679 -15.78 -23.64 37.41
C ARG A 679 -15.23 -24.14 36.06
N GLU A 680 -15.22 -23.30 35.02
CA GLU A 680 -14.62 -23.67 33.72
C GLU A 680 -13.10 -23.86 33.84
N LEU A 681 -12.40 -22.91 34.48
CA LEU A 681 -10.96 -22.97 34.75
C LEU A 681 -10.59 -24.19 35.61
N GLN A 682 -11.39 -24.48 36.64
CA GLN A 682 -11.25 -25.68 37.46
C GLN A 682 -11.42 -26.95 36.62
N GLY A 683 -12.45 -27.01 35.77
CA GLY A 683 -12.70 -28.16 34.90
C GLY A 683 -11.54 -28.44 33.94
N PHE A 684 -10.82 -27.41 33.48
CA PHE A 684 -9.60 -27.60 32.67
C PHE A 684 -8.42 -28.14 33.48
N LEU A 685 -8.19 -27.64 34.70
CA LEU A 685 -7.12 -28.13 35.58
C LEU A 685 -7.36 -29.59 35.99
N ASP A 686 -8.59 -29.90 36.42
CA ASP A 686 -8.98 -31.25 36.84
C ASP A 686 -9.09 -32.22 35.64
N GLY A 687 -9.21 -31.68 34.43
CA GLY A 687 -9.28 -32.42 33.18
C GLY A 687 -7.93 -32.94 32.65
N VAL A 688 -6.80 -32.57 33.28
CA VAL A 688 -5.47 -33.04 32.86
C VAL A 688 -5.33 -34.54 33.14
N LYS A 689 -5.19 -35.34 32.07
CA LYS A 689 -5.13 -36.81 32.17
C LYS A 689 -3.78 -37.30 32.67
N LYS A 690 -3.79 -38.42 33.40
CA LYS A 690 -2.59 -39.16 33.80
C LYS A 690 -1.78 -39.55 32.55
N GLY A 691 -0.51 -39.13 32.49
CA GLY A 691 0.36 -39.28 31.31
C GLY A 691 0.46 -38.05 30.39
N GLN A 692 -0.35 -37.00 30.61
CA GLN A 692 -0.24 -35.69 29.96
C GLN A 692 0.19 -34.61 30.96
N GLU A 693 0.90 -34.99 32.03
CA GLU A 693 1.24 -34.13 33.15
C GLU A 693 2.09 -32.92 32.72
N GLN A 694 2.85 -33.02 31.63
CA GLN A 694 3.60 -31.90 31.03
C GLN A 694 2.74 -30.66 30.73
N VAL A 695 1.44 -30.85 30.48
CA VAL A 695 0.47 -29.75 30.28
C VAL A 695 0.38 -28.86 31.53
N LEU A 696 0.54 -29.41 32.74
CA LEU A 696 0.57 -28.62 33.98
C LEU A 696 1.72 -27.62 33.99
N GLY A 697 2.88 -27.97 33.44
CA GLY A 697 4.00 -27.04 33.31
C GLY A 697 3.64 -25.84 32.42
N ASP A 698 2.98 -26.09 31.31
CA ASP A 698 2.57 -25.03 30.39
C ASP A 698 1.43 -24.15 30.94
N LEU A 699 0.45 -24.76 31.63
CA LEU A 699 -0.60 -24.04 32.34
C LEU A 699 -0.02 -23.19 33.47
N SER A 700 0.98 -23.71 34.19
CA SER A 700 1.67 -22.96 35.24
C SER A 700 2.44 -21.76 34.69
N MET A 701 3.08 -21.87 33.52
CA MET A 701 3.66 -20.70 32.85
C MET A 701 2.59 -19.65 32.57
N ILE A 702 1.45 -20.04 32.00
CA ILE A 702 0.36 -19.10 31.70
C ILE A 702 -0.14 -18.40 32.98
N LEU A 703 -0.21 -19.12 34.10
CA LEU A 703 -0.60 -18.55 35.40
C LEU A 703 0.49 -17.70 36.05
N CYS A 704 1.75 -17.93 35.72
CA CYS A 704 2.89 -17.10 36.11
C CYS A 704 2.96 -15.77 35.33
N ASP A 705 2.05 -15.53 34.39
CA ASP A 705 1.89 -14.23 33.73
C ASP A 705 1.48 -13.15 34.76
N PRO A 706 2.22 -12.04 34.91
CA PRO A 706 1.86 -10.98 35.85
C PRO A 706 0.42 -10.47 35.72
N PHE A 707 -0.16 -10.48 34.52
CA PHE A 707 -1.56 -10.07 34.29
C PHE A 707 -2.56 -11.09 34.86
N ALA A 708 -2.24 -12.38 34.77
CA ALA A 708 -3.02 -13.44 35.38
C ALA A 708 -2.93 -13.36 36.91
N SER A 709 -1.70 -13.32 37.47
CA SER A 709 -1.44 -13.13 38.90
C SER A 709 -2.23 -11.97 39.49
N ASN A 710 -2.11 -10.76 38.90
CA ASN A 710 -2.83 -9.58 39.35
C ASN A 710 -4.36 -9.79 39.36
N THR A 711 -4.91 -10.42 38.31
CA THR A 711 -6.35 -10.69 38.21
C THR A 711 -6.82 -11.69 39.27
N LEU A 712 -6.04 -12.74 39.52
CA LEU A 712 -6.34 -13.75 40.53
C LEU A 712 -6.31 -13.17 41.94
N VAL A 713 -5.31 -12.36 42.27
CA VAL A 713 -5.23 -11.71 43.60
C VAL A 713 -6.34 -10.69 43.79
N LEU A 714 -6.63 -9.85 42.79
CA LEU A 714 -7.76 -8.90 42.89
C LEU A 714 -9.09 -9.62 43.09
N SER A 715 -9.29 -10.75 42.41
CA SER A 715 -10.48 -11.60 42.60
C SER A 715 -10.51 -12.24 43.98
N THR A 716 -9.35 -12.62 44.53
CA THR A 716 -9.18 -13.17 45.87
C THR A 716 -9.58 -12.14 46.93
N VAL A 717 -9.06 -10.90 46.84
CA VAL A 717 -9.41 -9.80 47.77
C VAL A 717 -10.91 -9.48 47.71
N ARG A 718 -11.50 -9.44 46.51
CA ARG A 718 -12.93 -9.21 46.35
C ARG A 718 -13.78 -10.33 46.96
N ASN A 719 -13.38 -11.60 46.78
CA ASN A 719 -14.05 -12.73 47.41
C ASN A 719 -13.97 -12.64 48.94
N LEU A 720 -12.83 -12.23 49.50
CA LEU A 720 -12.71 -12.01 50.96
C LEU A 720 -13.67 -10.92 51.45
N GLN A 721 -13.83 -9.82 50.71
CA GLN A 721 -14.80 -8.75 51.02
C GLN A 721 -16.27 -9.21 50.90
N GLU A 722 -16.58 -10.06 49.92
CA GLU A 722 -17.91 -10.64 49.74
C GLU A 722 -18.24 -11.62 50.87
N LEU A 723 -17.28 -12.45 51.29
CA LEU A 723 -17.45 -13.37 52.43
C LEU A 723 -17.66 -12.63 53.75
N LEU A 724 -16.99 -11.48 53.94
CA LEU A 724 -17.25 -10.58 55.07
C LEU A 724 -18.69 -10.07 55.08
N SER A 725 -19.26 -9.78 53.91
CA SER A 725 -20.64 -9.31 53.79
C SER A 725 -21.68 -10.42 54.00
N GLN A 726 -21.25 -11.69 53.93
CA GLN A 726 -22.11 -12.87 54.04
C GLN A 726 -21.89 -13.66 55.35
N ASP A 727 -21.08 -13.15 56.28
CA ASP A 727 -20.67 -13.82 57.53
C ASP A 727 -20.13 -15.26 57.31
N ALA A 728 -19.44 -15.49 56.18
CA ALA A 728 -18.92 -16.79 55.79
C ALA A 728 -17.40 -16.90 56.00
N LEU A 729 -16.91 -18.11 56.32
CA LEU A 729 -15.49 -18.34 56.55
C LEU A 729 -14.72 -18.52 55.22
N PRO A 730 -13.49 -17.98 55.08
CA PRO A 730 -12.65 -18.16 53.89
C PRO A 730 -12.48 -19.62 53.45
N ARG A 731 -12.27 -20.53 54.40
CA ARG A 731 -12.04 -21.96 54.12
C ARG A 731 -13.24 -22.68 53.50
N ASP A 732 -14.44 -22.13 53.62
CA ASP A 732 -15.67 -22.75 53.14
C ASP A 732 -16.03 -22.29 51.71
N SER A 733 -15.30 -21.33 51.15
CA SER A 733 -15.50 -20.84 49.78
C SER A 733 -14.68 -21.67 48.77
N PRO A 734 -15.35 -22.43 47.88
CA PRO A 734 -14.65 -23.23 46.86
C PRO A 734 -13.94 -22.34 45.83
N ASP A 735 -14.53 -21.19 45.49
CA ASP A 735 -13.97 -20.23 44.54
C ASP A 735 -12.67 -19.63 45.10
N LEU A 736 -12.63 -19.29 46.39
CA LEU A 736 -11.42 -18.79 47.04
C LEU A 736 -10.29 -19.83 47.05
N LEU A 737 -10.61 -21.08 47.39
CA LEU A 737 -9.63 -22.18 47.37
C LEU A 737 -9.08 -22.44 45.97
N LEU A 738 -9.92 -22.32 44.94
CA LEU A 738 -9.49 -22.45 43.54
C LEU A 738 -8.52 -21.33 43.14
N LEU A 739 -8.84 -20.08 43.47
CA LEU A 739 -7.96 -18.94 43.17
C LEU A 739 -6.57 -19.12 43.82
N LEU A 740 -6.53 -19.59 45.07
CA LEU A 740 -5.29 -19.91 45.78
C LEU A 740 -4.54 -21.08 45.17
N ARG A 741 -5.25 -22.12 44.72
CA ARG A 741 -4.65 -23.24 43.95
C ARG A 741 -4.02 -22.75 42.66
N MET A 742 -4.69 -21.88 41.90
CA MET A 742 -4.17 -21.31 40.65
C MET A 742 -2.95 -20.41 40.88
N LEU A 743 -2.96 -19.57 41.92
CA LEU A 743 -1.80 -18.77 42.32
C LEU A 743 -0.61 -19.66 42.70
N SER A 744 -0.85 -20.68 43.53
CA SER A 744 0.17 -21.65 43.92
C SER A 744 0.76 -22.38 42.71
N LEU A 745 -0.09 -22.77 41.75
CA LEU A 745 0.35 -23.40 40.50
C LEU A 745 1.23 -22.47 39.67
N GLY A 746 0.85 -21.19 39.52
CA GLY A 746 1.66 -20.18 38.82
C GLY A 746 3.03 -19.95 39.49
N GLN A 747 3.07 -19.84 40.82
CA GLN A 747 4.31 -19.66 41.59
C GLN A 747 5.24 -20.88 41.54
N GLY A 748 4.70 -22.07 41.25
CA GLY A 748 5.46 -23.30 41.04
C GLY A 748 6.00 -23.49 39.63
N ALA A 749 5.73 -22.57 38.69
CA ALA A 749 6.05 -22.75 37.27
C ALA A 749 7.54 -22.98 37.02
N TRP A 750 8.42 -22.17 37.61
CA TRP A 750 9.85 -22.30 37.43
C TRP A 750 10.36 -23.65 37.95
N ASP A 751 9.94 -24.04 39.16
CA ASP A 751 10.36 -25.29 39.81
C ASP A 751 9.88 -26.53 39.03
N MET A 752 8.65 -26.51 38.50
CA MET A 752 8.10 -27.61 37.68
C MET A 752 8.84 -27.77 36.35
N ILE A 753 9.20 -26.67 35.70
CA ILE A 753 9.90 -26.71 34.41
C ILE A 753 11.37 -27.08 34.60
N ASP A 754 12.01 -26.63 35.67
CA ASP A 754 13.41 -26.96 35.98
C ASP A 754 13.55 -28.44 36.36
N SER A 755 12.71 -28.91 37.29
CA SER A 755 12.74 -30.29 37.77
C SER A 755 12.18 -31.33 36.80
N GLN A 756 11.42 -30.89 35.79
CA GLN A 756 10.61 -31.76 34.91
C GLN A 756 9.63 -32.66 35.68
N VAL A 757 9.28 -32.29 36.91
CA VAL A 757 8.27 -32.98 37.74
C VAL A 757 6.98 -32.17 37.71
N PHE A 758 6.06 -32.58 36.86
CA PHE A 758 4.80 -31.87 36.64
C PHE A 758 3.71 -32.31 37.61
N LYS A 759 3.79 -31.80 38.85
CA LYS A 759 2.80 -32.05 39.90
C LYS A 759 2.34 -30.74 40.48
N GLU A 760 1.04 -30.67 40.76
CA GLU A 760 0.48 -29.50 41.43
C GLU A 760 1.14 -29.29 42.80
N PRO A 761 1.63 -28.06 43.08
CA PRO A 761 2.10 -27.71 44.42
C PRO A 761 0.98 -27.86 45.44
N ARG A 762 1.30 -28.39 46.62
CA ARG A 762 0.32 -28.47 47.70
C ARG A 762 0.15 -27.09 48.32
N LEU A 763 -1.08 -26.59 48.35
CA LEU A 763 -1.41 -25.40 49.14
C LEU A 763 -1.21 -25.72 50.62
N GLU A 764 -0.34 -24.97 51.29
CA GLU A 764 -0.08 -25.14 52.71
C GLU A 764 -1.34 -24.81 53.52
N LEU A 765 -1.75 -25.74 54.39
CA LEU A 765 -2.97 -25.60 55.20
C LEU A 765 -2.94 -24.34 56.06
N GLU A 766 -1.75 -23.91 56.48
CA GLU A 766 -1.55 -22.69 57.27
C GLU A 766 -1.93 -21.41 56.53
N VAL A 767 -1.77 -21.37 55.19
CA VAL A 767 -2.21 -20.23 54.38
C VAL A 767 -3.72 -20.03 54.53
N VAL A 768 -4.48 -21.13 54.44
CA VAL A 768 -5.95 -21.09 54.52
C VAL A 768 -6.44 -20.88 55.96
N THR A 769 -5.79 -21.53 56.93
CA THR A 769 -6.28 -21.59 58.33
C THR A 769 -5.77 -20.48 59.24
N ARG A 770 -4.65 -19.82 58.89
CA ARG A 770 -4.02 -18.77 59.71
C ARG A 770 -3.82 -17.48 58.95
N PHE A 771 -3.22 -17.52 57.76
CA PHE A 771 -2.96 -16.31 56.98
C PHE A 771 -4.23 -15.65 56.45
N LEU A 772 -5.16 -16.39 55.84
CA LEU A 772 -6.43 -15.81 55.34
C LEU A 772 -7.26 -15.14 56.44
N PRO A 773 -7.46 -15.75 57.63
CA PRO A 773 -8.11 -15.05 58.75
C PRO A 773 -7.36 -13.78 59.20
N ALA A 774 -6.03 -13.81 59.27
CA ALA A 774 -5.24 -12.63 59.61
C ALA A 774 -5.39 -11.52 58.58
N MET A 775 -5.34 -11.86 57.28
CA MET A 775 -5.59 -10.92 56.19
C MET A 775 -7.02 -10.38 56.21
N MET A 776 -8.02 -11.23 56.49
CA MET A 776 -9.42 -10.84 56.63
C MET A 776 -9.62 -9.85 57.79
N SER A 777 -8.91 -10.00 58.91
CA SER A 777 -8.89 -9.01 59.99
C SER A 777 -8.37 -7.65 59.53
N ILE A 778 -7.29 -7.62 58.72
CA ILE A 778 -6.77 -6.36 58.14
C ILE A 778 -7.81 -5.74 57.20
N VAL A 779 -8.44 -6.55 56.34
CA VAL A 779 -9.49 -6.11 55.41
C VAL A 779 -10.69 -5.53 56.16
N VAL A 780 -11.08 -6.10 57.30
CA VAL A 780 -12.16 -5.58 58.15
C VAL A 780 -11.79 -4.24 58.76
N ASP A 781 -10.58 -4.11 59.32
CA ASP A 781 -10.10 -2.84 59.89
C ASP A 781 -10.18 -1.72 58.83
N ASP A 782 -9.69 -2.01 57.63
CA ASP A 782 -9.67 -1.07 56.50
C ASP A 782 -11.07 -0.74 55.98
N TYR A 783 -11.93 -1.75 55.83
CA TYR A 783 -13.29 -1.57 55.34
C TYR A 783 -14.14 -0.77 56.33
N THR A 784 -14.06 -1.09 57.62
CA THR A 784 -14.78 -0.39 58.70
C THR A 784 -14.38 1.08 58.73
N PHE A 785 -13.07 1.36 58.66
CA PHE A 785 -12.59 2.74 58.63
C PHE A 785 -13.02 3.50 57.36
N THR A 786 -13.03 2.84 56.20
CA THR A 786 -13.47 3.43 54.93
C THR A 786 -14.97 3.76 54.94
N VAL A 787 -15.80 2.92 55.56
CA VAL A 787 -17.24 3.17 55.75
C VAL A 787 -17.45 4.34 56.71
N GLU A 788 -16.73 4.37 57.83
CA GLU A 788 -16.81 5.43 58.84
C GLU A 788 -16.47 6.82 58.25
N GLN A 789 -15.44 6.89 57.40
CA GLN A 789 -15.07 8.16 56.76
C GLN A 789 -16.16 8.72 55.83
N LYS A 790 -17.03 7.86 55.28
CA LYS A 790 -18.13 8.22 54.39
C LYS A 790 -19.42 8.62 55.13
N LEU A 791 -19.50 8.40 56.43
CA LEU A 791 -20.66 8.81 57.23
C LEU A 791 -20.72 10.35 57.36
N PRO A 792 -21.93 10.95 57.46
CA PRO A 792 -22.11 12.36 57.79
C PRO A 792 -21.40 12.72 59.11
N SER A 793 -20.94 13.96 59.25
CA SER A 793 -20.17 14.44 60.42
C SER A 793 -20.81 14.15 61.78
N GLU A 794 -22.13 14.02 61.82
CA GLU A 794 -22.95 13.79 63.02
C GLU A 794 -22.97 12.32 63.47
N GLU A 795 -22.65 11.37 62.58
CA GLU A 795 -22.68 9.91 62.83
C GLU A 795 -21.28 9.30 63.00
N LYS A 796 -20.21 10.10 62.85
CA LYS A 796 -18.83 9.63 63.02
C LYS A 796 -18.51 9.37 64.49
N SER A 797 -18.23 8.12 64.81
CA SER A 797 -17.62 7.69 66.07
C SER A 797 -16.12 8.01 66.10
N SER A 798 -15.54 8.18 67.29
CA SER A 798 -14.10 8.44 67.51
C SER A 798 -13.24 7.17 67.38
N LEU A 799 -13.46 6.39 66.31
CA LEU A 799 -12.68 5.18 66.02
C LEU A 799 -11.27 5.58 65.56
N THR A 800 -10.27 5.24 66.39
CA THR A 800 -8.85 5.45 66.05
C THR A 800 -8.39 4.30 65.16
N TYR A 801 -7.74 4.61 64.03
CA TYR A 801 -7.23 3.59 63.13
C TYR A 801 -6.16 2.73 63.82
N PRO A 802 -6.20 1.38 63.74
CA PRO A 802 -5.22 0.53 64.42
C PRO A 802 -3.81 0.73 63.86
N ILE A 803 -2.84 1.01 64.74
CA ILE A 803 -1.43 1.24 64.35
C ILE A 803 -0.66 -0.09 64.25
N ALA A 804 -1.05 -1.12 65.01
CA ALA A 804 -0.41 -2.44 65.02
C ALA A 804 -1.13 -3.44 64.10
N LEU A 805 -0.40 -4.34 63.43
CA LEU A 805 -0.98 -5.45 62.65
C LEU A 805 -1.65 -6.48 63.57
N PRO A 806 -2.68 -7.22 63.10
CA PRO A 806 -3.45 -8.12 63.97
C PRO A 806 -2.58 -9.22 64.60
N GLU A 807 -2.54 -9.25 65.93
CA GLU A 807 -1.92 -10.32 66.73
C GLU A 807 -2.97 -11.42 66.98
N THR A 808 -3.02 -12.47 66.17
CA THR A 808 -3.94 -13.59 66.43
C THR A 808 -3.20 -14.83 66.94
N PHE A 809 -3.45 -15.12 68.23
CA PHE A 809 -3.29 -16.40 68.93
C PHE A 809 -1.94 -17.15 68.79
N THR A 810 -0.87 -16.61 69.39
CA THR A 810 0.09 -17.25 70.33
C THR A 810 1.41 -16.45 70.37
N ARG A 811 2.23 -16.74 71.39
CA ARG A 811 3.19 -15.86 72.06
C ARG A 811 4.47 -15.47 71.28
N ASP A 812 4.49 -15.57 69.95
CA ASP A 812 5.63 -15.21 69.10
C ASP A 812 5.28 -14.03 68.18
N PHE A 813 6.09 -12.96 68.27
CA PHE A 813 5.93 -11.69 67.57
C PHE A 813 5.84 -11.82 66.03
N CYS A 814 4.96 -11.02 65.40
CA CYS A 814 4.87 -10.72 63.95
C CYS A 814 4.51 -11.89 62.99
N PHE A 815 3.31 -12.47 63.14
CA PHE A 815 2.84 -13.58 62.31
C PHE A 815 2.55 -13.24 60.83
N PHE A 816 1.92 -12.09 60.55
CA PHE A 816 1.62 -11.67 59.17
C PHE A 816 2.91 -11.37 58.35
N PRO A 817 3.87 -10.55 58.84
CA PRO A 817 5.17 -10.37 58.18
C PRO A 817 5.92 -11.68 57.96
N ARG A 818 5.91 -12.59 58.95
CA ARG A 818 6.56 -13.90 58.83
C ARG A 818 5.98 -14.76 57.71
N TYR A 819 4.66 -14.73 57.48
CA TYR A 819 4.08 -15.41 56.32
C TYR A 819 4.46 -14.75 54.98
N LEU A 820 4.63 -13.42 54.95
CA LEU A 820 5.15 -12.74 53.76
C LEU A 820 6.63 -13.09 53.50
N GLN A 821 7.39 -13.48 54.51
CA GLN A 821 8.77 -13.97 54.41
C GLN A 821 8.84 -15.43 53.95
N ASP A 822 7.99 -16.30 54.50
CA ASP A 822 8.13 -17.75 54.40
C ASP A 822 7.31 -18.37 53.27
N ASN A 823 6.22 -17.73 52.81
CA ASN A 823 5.29 -18.31 51.84
C ASN A 823 5.06 -17.41 50.60
N ARG A 824 5.28 -17.96 49.40
CA ARG A 824 5.15 -17.26 48.11
C ARG A 824 3.75 -16.71 47.84
N VAL A 825 2.70 -17.50 48.13
CA VAL A 825 1.31 -17.12 47.85
C VAL A 825 0.86 -16.03 48.82
N ALA A 826 1.21 -16.15 50.10
CA ALA A 826 0.93 -15.13 51.10
C ALA A 826 1.63 -13.80 50.77
N CYS A 827 2.91 -13.87 50.36
CA CYS A 827 3.67 -12.71 49.90
C CYS A 827 3.00 -11.99 48.73
N GLU A 828 2.62 -12.72 47.68
CA GLU A 828 1.96 -12.14 46.50
C GLU A 828 0.61 -11.49 46.87
N MET A 829 -0.19 -12.15 47.72
CA MET A 829 -1.44 -11.59 48.23
C MET A 829 -1.23 -10.30 49.03
N GLY A 830 -0.24 -10.27 49.91
CA GLY A 830 0.10 -9.09 50.72
C GLY A 830 0.53 -7.89 49.87
N LEU A 831 1.40 -8.12 48.88
CA LEU A 831 1.87 -7.07 47.97
C LEU A 831 0.73 -6.45 47.17
N TYR A 832 -0.07 -7.27 46.48
CA TYR A 832 -1.18 -6.75 45.68
C TYR A 832 -2.32 -6.17 46.53
N TYR A 833 -2.47 -6.58 47.79
CA TYR A 833 -3.36 -5.90 48.74
C TYR A 833 -2.86 -4.50 49.08
N VAL A 834 -1.56 -4.30 49.33
CA VAL A 834 -1.00 -2.96 49.54
C VAL A 834 -1.20 -2.08 48.30
N LEU A 835 -1.06 -2.64 47.10
CA LEU A 835 -1.38 -1.91 45.85
C LEU A 835 -2.86 -1.53 45.75
N HIS A 836 -3.78 -2.40 46.21
CA HIS A 836 -5.21 -2.13 46.27
C HIS A 836 -5.52 -0.97 47.25
N ILE A 837 -4.91 -0.97 48.43
CA ILE A 837 -5.04 0.07 49.45
C ILE A 837 -4.48 1.40 48.97
N ALA A 838 -3.29 1.40 48.36
CA ALA A 838 -2.69 2.60 47.77
C ALA A 838 -3.61 3.21 46.70
N LYS A 839 -4.26 2.38 45.86
CA LYS A 839 -5.24 2.83 44.88
C LYS A 839 -6.50 3.46 45.49
N GLN A 840 -6.91 3.01 46.68
CA GLN A 840 -8.05 3.56 47.42
C GLN A 840 -7.71 4.84 48.20
N ARG A 841 -6.46 5.29 48.18
CA ARG A 841 -5.95 6.48 48.90
C ARG A 841 -6.09 6.40 50.43
N ASN A 842 -5.98 5.21 51.01
CA ASN A 842 -5.99 5.03 52.46
C ASN A 842 -4.56 5.13 53.02
N ASN A 843 -4.16 6.34 53.42
CA ASN A 843 -2.82 6.65 53.93
C ASN A 843 -2.51 5.94 55.27
N ASN A 844 -3.48 5.80 56.17
CA ASN A 844 -3.31 5.13 57.47
C ASN A 844 -2.98 3.64 57.30
N ALA A 845 -3.73 2.95 56.44
CA ALA A 845 -3.47 1.55 56.13
C ALA A 845 -2.12 1.34 55.44
N LEU A 846 -1.73 2.28 54.58
CA LEU A 846 -0.44 2.24 53.90
C LEU A 846 0.74 2.40 54.88
N GLN A 847 0.65 3.35 55.83
CA GLN A 847 1.67 3.53 56.88
C GLN A 847 1.80 2.29 57.79
N ARG A 848 0.68 1.59 58.06
CA ARG A 848 0.66 0.34 58.84
C ARG A 848 1.29 -0.84 58.09
N LEU A 849 1.08 -0.94 56.77
CA LEU A 849 1.43 -2.13 55.99
C LEU A 849 2.81 -2.07 55.31
N LEU A 850 3.30 -0.89 54.92
CA LEU A 850 4.59 -0.76 54.23
C LEU A 850 5.79 -1.34 55.00
N PRO A 851 5.93 -1.15 56.33
CA PRO A 851 7.04 -1.73 57.09
C PRO A 851 7.06 -3.26 57.06
N ALA A 852 5.90 -3.91 56.92
CA ALA A 852 5.80 -5.37 56.84
C ALA A 852 6.29 -5.93 55.49
N LEU A 853 6.50 -5.07 54.48
CA LEU A 853 6.98 -5.47 53.15
C LEU A 853 8.50 -5.40 53.00
N VAL A 854 9.24 -4.90 54.00
CA VAL A 854 10.70 -4.74 53.92
C VAL A 854 11.41 -6.09 53.81
N GLU A 855 10.99 -7.06 54.61
CA GLU A 855 11.52 -8.42 54.60
C GLU A 855 10.46 -9.34 54.00
N THR A 856 10.52 -9.59 52.69
CA THR A 856 9.57 -10.45 51.97
C THR A 856 10.28 -11.62 51.31
N TYR A 857 9.53 -12.67 50.99
CA TYR A 857 10.06 -13.87 50.32
C TYR A 857 10.88 -13.49 49.09
N ASN A 858 12.16 -13.84 49.05
CA ASN A 858 13.11 -13.50 47.97
C ASN A 858 13.06 -12.02 47.53
N ASP A 859 12.78 -11.10 48.46
CA ASP A 859 12.74 -9.66 48.19
C ASP A 859 11.73 -9.23 47.10
N VAL A 860 10.65 -9.98 46.90
CA VAL A 860 9.67 -9.74 45.83
C VAL A 860 9.00 -8.35 45.96
N ALA A 861 8.93 -7.76 47.16
CA ALA A 861 8.49 -6.38 47.38
C ALA A 861 9.33 -5.32 46.65
N PHE A 862 10.54 -5.65 46.24
CA PHE A 862 11.43 -4.77 45.50
C PHE A 862 11.52 -5.13 44.01
N GLY A 863 10.59 -5.93 43.50
CA GLY A 863 10.47 -6.22 42.08
C GLY A 863 9.91 -5.04 41.27
N ASP A 864 10.34 -4.90 40.02
CA ASP A 864 10.00 -3.76 39.17
C ASP A 864 8.50 -3.56 38.93
N ILE A 865 7.75 -4.66 38.75
CA ILE A 865 6.31 -4.60 38.50
C ILE A 865 5.57 -4.00 39.70
N PHE A 866 5.92 -4.46 40.91
CA PHE A 866 5.32 -3.97 42.14
C PHE A 866 5.71 -2.51 42.41
N LEU A 867 7.01 -2.18 42.34
CA LEU A 867 7.50 -0.83 42.60
C LEU A 867 6.95 0.20 41.60
N HIS A 868 6.84 -0.16 40.32
CA HIS A 868 6.24 0.72 39.32
C HIS A 868 4.77 1.04 39.64
N LEU A 869 3.98 0.03 40.03
CA LEU A 869 2.59 0.26 40.42
C LEU A 869 2.46 1.02 41.73
N LEU A 870 3.28 0.70 42.72
CA LEU A 870 3.25 1.36 44.01
C LEU A 870 3.59 2.84 43.85
N THR A 871 4.69 3.16 43.17
CA THR A 871 5.08 4.56 42.90
C THR A 871 4.02 5.31 42.10
N GLY A 872 3.41 4.67 41.08
CA GLY A 872 2.27 5.23 40.36
C GLY A 872 1.08 5.53 41.29
N HIS A 873 0.65 4.60 42.14
CA HIS A 873 -0.45 4.82 43.08
C HIS A 873 -0.11 5.86 44.17
N LEU A 874 1.13 5.92 44.64
CA LEU A 874 1.61 6.93 45.60
C LEU A 874 1.46 8.36 45.06
N THR A 875 1.52 8.57 43.74
CA THR A 875 1.25 9.90 43.16
C THR A 875 -0.18 10.41 43.43
N LEU A 876 -1.16 9.53 43.70
CA LEU A 876 -2.51 9.93 44.11
C LEU A 876 -2.58 10.55 45.51
N LEU A 877 -1.56 10.26 46.33
CA LEU A 877 -1.43 10.69 47.72
C LEU A 877 -0.46 11.88 47.80
N SER A 878 -0.35 12.69 46.73
CA SER A 878 0.63 13.77 46.65
C SER A 878 0.52 14.76 47.80
N ASP A 879 -0.69 15.04 48.29
CA ASP A 879 -0.91 16.00 49.38
C ASP A 879 -0.48 15.44 50.75
N ASP A 880 -0.49 14.11 50.93
CA ASP A 880 -0.04 13.45 52.16
C ASP A 880 1.50 13.52 52.34
N PHE A 881 2.26 13.70 51.25
CA PHE A 881 3.72 13.89 51.31
C PHE A 881 4.14 15.22 51.95
N GLY A 882 3.19 16.11 52.26
CA GLY A 882 3.44 17.28 53.12
C GLY A 882 3.66 16.91 54.59
N SER A 883 3.27 15.70 55.03
CA SER A 883 3.50 15.21 56.39
C SER A 883 4.86 14.51 56.52
N GLU A 884 5.60 14.85 57.58
CA GLU A 884 6.88 14.20 57.90
C GLU A 884 6.70 12.72 58.24
N ASP A 885 5.63 12.35 58.95
CA ASP A 885 5.32 10.97 59.32
C ASP A 885 5.07 10.09 58.09
N PHE A 886 4.35 10.62 57.08
CA PHE A 886 4.08 9.89 55.84
C PHE A 886 5.33 9.76 54.97
N CYS A 887 6.16 10.81 54.89
CA CYS A 887 7.45 10.73 54.21
C CYS A 887 8.37 9.68 54.86
N HIS A 888 8.44 9.65 56.19
CA HIS A 888 9.23 8.67 56.93
C HIS A 888 8.72 7.24 56.70
N ALA A 889 7.39 7.03 56.68
CA ALA A 889 6.80 5.72 56.42
C ALA A 889 7.10 5.19 55.00
N VAL A 890 7.08 6.04 53.98
CA VAL A 890 7.29 5.65 52.57
C VAL A 890 8.77 5.54 52.21
N PHE A 891 9.57 6.54 52.59
CA PHE A 891 10.98 6.59 52.22
C PHE A 891 11.85 5.83 53.22
N ASP A 892 11.89 6.26 54.48
CA ASP A 892 12.84 5.72 55.47
C ASP A 892 12.50 4.27 55.87
N ASN A 893 11.23 3.99 56.14
CA ASN A 893 10.77 2.67 56.59
C ASN A 893 10.56 1.65 55.46
N PHE A 894 10.58 2.05 54.18
CA PHE A 894 10.38 1.13 53.06
C PHE A 894 11.40 1.32 51.92
N LEU A 895 11.33 2.39 51.13
CA LEU A 895 12.16 2.51 49.91
C LEU A 895 13.68 2.60 50.19
N LEU A 896 14.10 3.27 51.25
CA LEU A 896 15.52 3.45 51.58
C LEU A 896 16.13 2.25 52.30
N THR A 897 15.32 1.33 52.84
CA THR A 897 15.81 0.12 53.54
C THR A 897 16.63 -0.81 52.64
N SER A 898 16.29 -0.87 51.34
CA SER A 898 16.96 -1.72 50.33
C SER A 898 17.67 -0.92 49.23
N TYR A 899 17.86 0.39 49.43
CA TYR A 899 18.43 1.29 48.43
C TYR A 899 19.88 0.94 48.04
N SER A 900 20.71 0.58 49.01
CA SER A 900 22.15 0.33 48.79
C SER A 900 22.45 -0.98 48.07
N SER A 901 21.52 -1.94 48.10
CA SER A 901 21.67 -3.27 47.50
C SER A 901 20.99 -3.42 46.15
N LYS A 902 20.04 -2.53 45.79
CA LYS A 902 19.17 -2.68 44.61
C LYS A 902 18.99 -1.37 43.83
N GLU A 903 19.58 -1.35 42.63
CA GLU A 903 19.51 -0.18 41.74
C GLU A 903 18.10 0.15 41.23
N ASN A 904 17.22 -0.85 41.09
CA ASN A 904 15.86 -0.61 40.66
C ASN A 904 15.03 0.18 41.70
N VAL A 905 15.26 -0.05 42.99
CA VAL A 905 14.66 0.73 44.09
C VAL A 905 15.10 2.19 44.02
N HIS A 906 16.39 2.43 43.80
CA HIS A 906 16.94 3.79 43.56
C HIS A 906 16.23 4.48 42.40
N ARG A 907 16.10 3.79 41.26
CA ARG A 907 15.44 4.32 40.06
C ARG A 907 13.97 4.71 40.30
N HIS A 908 13.17 3.81 40.88
CA HIS A 908 11.75 4.07 41.14
C HIS A 908 11.56 5.17 42.19
N THR A 909 12.44 5.27 43.18
CA THR A 909 12.43 6.34 44.19
C THR A 909 12.69 7.71 43.54
N LEU A 910 13.71 7.82 42.67
CA LEU A 910 13.99 9.06 41.94
C LEU A 910 12.85 9.45 40.98
N ARG A 911 12.19 8.48 40.34
CA ARG A 911 11.01 8.73 39.50
C ARG A 911 9.87 9.33 40.31
N LEU A 912 9.56 8.74 41.47
CA LEU A 912 8.53 9.24 42.37
C LEU A 912 8.82 10.69 42.79
N LEU A 913 10.05 10.98 43.20
CA LEU A 913 10.47 12.33 43.60
C LEU A 913 10.43 13.33 42.45
N ASN A 914 10.83 12.92 41.24
CA ASN A 914 10.72 13.77 40.05
C ASN A 914 9.29 14.25 39.76
N HIS A 915 8.28 13.48 40.18
CA HIS A 915 6.88 13.86 40.09
C HIS A 915 6.42 14.67 41.31
N LEU A 916 6.81 14.26 42.52
CA LEU A 916 6.31 14.82 43.79
C LEU A 916 7.16 15.95 44.39
N HIS A 917 8.26 16.36 43.76
CA HIS A 917 9.23 17.31 44.29
C HIS A 917 8.67 18.62 44.90
N GLN A 918 7.50 19.11 44.45
CA GLN A 918 6.85 20.31 45.00
C GLN A 918 6.01 20.07 46.27
N LYS A 919 5.64 18.82 46.53
CA LYS A 919 4.69 18.42 47.58
C LYS A 919 5.34 17.69 48.75
N VAL A 920 6.57 17.21 48.59
CA VAL A 920 7.34 16.52 49.63
C VAL A 920 7.80 17.53 50.69
N HIS A 921 7.67 17.16 51.97
CA HIS A 921 8.09 17.98 53.09
C HIS A 921 9.56 18.46 52.96
N PRO A 922 9.87 19.76 53.17
CA PRO A 922 11.19 20.33 52.90
C PRO A 922 12.36 19.70 53.68
N SER A 923 12.14 19.29 54.95
CA SER A 923 13.19 18.61 55.74
C SER A 923 13.56 17.26 55.13
N SER A 924 12.56 16.48 54.76
CA SER A 924 12.70 15.17 54.13
C SER A 924 13.35 15.28 52.75
N MET A 925 12.96 16.25 51.92
CA MET A 925 13.56 16.47 50.59
C MET A 925 15.07 16.78 50.67
N GLY A 926 15.48 17.59 51.67
CA GLY A 926 16.89 17.92 51.88
C GLY A 926 17.76 16.71 52.30
N ILE A 927 17.17 15.75 53.02
CA ILE A 927 17.82 14.48 53.37
C ILE A 927 17.86 13.56 52.13
N LEU A 928 16.74 13.40 51.44
CA LEU A 928 16.58 12.51 50.30
C LEU A 928 17.53 12.85 49.15
N ILE A 929 17.73 14.13 48.81
CA ILE A 929 18.65 14.50 47.72
C ILE A 929 20.10 14.14 48.02
N LYS A 930 20.52 14.19 49.29
CA LYS A 930 21.88 13.78 49.68
C LYS A 930 22.01 12.27 49.70
N THR A 931 21.00 11.57 50.19
CA THR A 931 21.00 10.10 50.28
C THR A 931 20.93 9.43 48.91
N LEU A 932 20.19 10.03 47.96
CA LEU A 932 19.96 9.48 46.62
C LEU A 932 21.01 9.89 45.58
N GLU A 933 22.10 10.55 45.98
CA GLU A 933 23.19 10.91 45.08
C GLU A 933 23.81 9.65 44.45
N PRO A 934 23.82 9.53 43.11
CA PRO A 934 24.23 8.31 42.45
C PRO A 934 25.74 8.07 42.59
N PRO A 935 26.20 6.90 43.10
CA PRO A 935 27.61 6.56 43.09
C PRO A 935 28.16 6.48 41.65
N LYS A 936 29.48 6.62 41.49
CA LYS A 936 30.14 6.63 40.16
C LYS A 936 29.80 5.41 39.30
N GLN A 937 29.51 4.27 39.94
CA GLN A 937 29.20 2.97 39.31
C GLN A 937 27.72 2.79 38.93
N SER A 938 26.81 3.72 39.26
CA SER A 938 25.40 3.64 38.88
C SER A 938 25.20 3.73 37.36
N SER A 939 24.12 3.12 36.88
CA SER A 939 23.71 3.21 35.47
C SER A 939 23.35 4.64 35.06
N ASP A 940 23.52 4.93 33.78
CA ASP A 940 23.23 6.25 33.20
C ASP A 940 21.78 6.71 33.43
N PRO A 941 20.73 5.85 33.33
CA PRO A 941 19.35 6.27 33.63
C PRO A 941 19.14 6.81 35.04
N VAL A 942 19.84 6.25 36.04
CA VAL A 942 19.73 6.71 37.44
C VAL A 942 20.40 8.08 37.60
N LYS A 943 21.56 8.26 36.98
CA LYS A 943 22.27 9.55 36.96
C LYS A 943 21.44 10.64 36.28
N GLU A 944 20.80 10.31 35.15
CA GLU A 944 19.94 11.23 34.42
C GLU A 944 18.71 11.64 35.25
N LEU A 945 18.02 10.69 35.87
CA LEU A 945 16.88 10.98 36.75
C LEU A 945 17.26 11.88 37.93
N TYR A 946 18.45 11.67 38.50
CA TYR A 946 18.97 12.52 39.58
C TYR A 946 19.28 13.94 39.09
N MET A 947 19.92 14.10 37.93
CA MET A 947 20.18 15.41 37.32
C MET A 947 18.87 16.16 37.02
N GLN A 948 17.87 15.48 36.46
CA GLN A 948 16.54 16.06 36.21
C GLN A 948 15.89 16.56 37.51
N LEU A 949 15.99 15.79 38.60
CA LEU A 949 15.47 16.19 39.91
C LEU A 949 16.22 17.42 40.45
N ALA A 950 17.55 17.43 40.35
CA ALA A 950 18.38 18.55 40.79
C ALA A 950 18.07 19.84 40.01
N GLU A 951 17.89 19.76 38.69
CA GLU A 951 17.50 20.90 37.84
C GLU A 951 16.12 21.44 38.22
N LYS A 952 15.13 20.57 38.45
CA LYS A 952 13.79 20.98 38.89
C LYS A 952 13.81 21.70 40.24
N LEU A 953 14.60 21.20 41.19
CA LEU A 953 14.73 21.82 42.51
C LEU A 953 15.48 23.15 42.45
N GLU A 954 16.47 23.30 41.58
CA GLU A 954 17.11 24.60 41.33
C GLU A 954 16.17 25.59 40.64
N ALA A 955 15.29 25.14 39.74
CA ALA A 955 14.27 25.99 39.14
C ALA A 955 13.27 26.53 40.18
N LEU A 956 12.86 25.71 41.15
CA LEU A 956 11.99 26.10 42.28
C LEU A 956 12.62 27.16 43.21
N LYS A 957 13.95 27.16 43.35
CA LYS A 957 14.66 28.21 44.12
C LYS A 957 14.74 29.55 43.38
N ARG A 958 14.53 29.56 42.06
CA ARG A 958 14.63 30.76 41.19
C ARG A 958 13.30 31.46 40.94
N SER A 959 12.17 30.82 41.26
CA SER A 959 10.84 31.45 41.25
C SER A 959 10.64 32.38 42.45
N PRO A 960 10.06 33.60 42.30
CA PRO A 960 9.69 34.44 43.44
C PRO A 960 8.63 33.74 44.30
N PRO A 961 8.56 34.01 45.63
CA PRO A 961 7.50 33.46 46.46
C PRO A 961 6.13 33.94 45.96
N GLU A 962 5.15 33.04 45.89
CA GLU A 962 3.76 33.40 45.65
C GLU A 962 3.28 34.38 46.75
N PRO A 963 2.47 35.39 46.41
CA PRO A 963 1.91 36.30 47.39
C PRO A 963 0.98 35.55 48.35
N GLU A 964 1.12 35.82 49.65
CA GLU A 964 0.19 35.39 50.70
C GLU A 964 -1.26 35.60 50.28
N GLU A 965 -2.09 34.56 50.45
CA GLU A 965 -3.54 34.65 50.31
C GLU A 965 -4.07 35.83 51.14
N ALA A 966 -4.67 36.80 50.46
CA ALA A 966 -5.43 37.87 51.08
C ALA A 966 -6.59 37.27 51.91
N PRO A 967 -6.95 37.89 53.05
CA PRO A 967 -8.05 37.38 53.87
C PRO A 967 -9.36 37.41 53.07
N ALA A 968 -10.12 36.32 53.19
CA ALA A 968 -11.38 36.09 52.49
C ALA A 968 -12.32 37.30 52.62
N LEU A 969 -12.68 37.88 51.47
CA LEU A 969 -13.82 38.78 51.36
C LEU A 969 -15.10 37.95 51.51
N ASP A 970 -15.76 38.12 52.65
CA ASP A 970 -17.14 37.74 52.91
C ASP A 970 -18.06 38.51 51.94
N LEU A 971 -18.40 37.87 50.82
CA LEU A 971 -19.54 38.27 50.00
C LEU A 971 -20.77 37.55 50.52
N GLY A 972 -21.39 38.17 51.51
CA GLY A 972 -22.68 37.79 52.05
C GLY A 972 -23.71 37.59 50.95
N LEU A 973 -23.97 36.32 50.62
CA LEU A 973 -25.16 35.89 49.90
C LEU A 973 -26.08 35.24 50.93
N HIS A 974 -27.02 36.06 51.42
CA HIS A 974 -28.17 35.58 52.18
C HIS A 974 -28.94 34.50 51.37
N PRO A 975 -29.31 33.36 51.99
CA PRO A 975 -30.22 32.43 51.34
C PRO A 975 -31.61 33.05 51.27
N VAL A 976 -32.15 33.13 50.05
CA VAL A 976 -33.54 33.51 49.80
C VAL A 976 -34.45 32.46 50.42
N THR A 977 -35.20 32.88 51.43
CA THR A 977 -36.32 32.15 52.02
C THR A 977 -37.47 32.03 51.02
N VAL A 978 -37.85 30.81 50.66
CA VAL A 978 -39.13 30.51 50.01
C VAL A 978 -40.13 30.11 51.10
N PRO A 979 -41.33 30.71 51.18
CA PRO A 979 -42.30 30.38 52.23
C PRO A 979 -43.00 29.05 51.98
N ALA A 980 -43.29 28.34 53.08
CA ALA A 980 -44.14 27.15 53.10
C ALA A 980 -45.63 27.49 53.17
N SER A 981 -46.45 26.86 52.32
CA SER A 981 -47.87 26.55 52.51
C SER A 981 -48.27 25.54 51.42
N ALA A 982 -49.10 24.50 51.61
CA ALA A 982 -49.81 23.94 52.75
C ALA A 982 -50.23 22.48 52.42
N SER A 983 -50.39 21.68 53.47
CA SER A 983 -51.32 20.53 53.65
C SER A 983 -51.30 19.32 52.69
N ALA A 984 -50.96 18.17 53.30
CA ALA A 984 -51.28 16.80 52.86
C ALA A 984 -52.81 16.53 52.81
N PRO A 985 -53.24 15.37 52.26
CA PRO A 985 -53.42 14.22 53.15
C PRO A 985 -52.96 12.85 52.58
N THR A 986 -52.30 12.07 53.46
CA THR A 986 -52.61 10.65 53.86
C THR A 986 -53.72 9.95 53.07
N THR A 987 -53.68 8.69 52.62
CA THR A 987 -53.22 7.36 53.12
C THR A 987 -53.90 6.29 52.22
N PRO A 988 -53.92 4.97 52.52
CA PRO A 988 -52.86 3.95 52.68
C PRO A 988 -53.11 2.76 51.69
N LEU A 989 -52.25 1.76 51.47
CA LEU A 989 -51.68 0.76 52.38
C LEU A 989 -50.45 0.13 51.71
#